data_AF-A0A1G2Z9U1-F1
#
_entry.id   AF-A0A1G2Z9U1-F1
#
_cell.length_a   1.000
_cell.length_b   1.000
_cell.length_c   1.000
_cell.angle_alpha   90.00
_cell.angle_beta   90.00
_cell.angle_gamma   90.00
#
_symmetry.space_group_name_H-M   'P 1'
#
loop_
_entity.id
_entity.type
_entity.pdbx_description
1 polymer ?
#
loop_
_entity_poly.entity_id
_entity_poly.type
_entity_poly.pdbx_seq_one_letter_code
_entity_poly.pdbx_strand_id
1 'polypeptide(L)'
;MGSGTTIGEAHKLGYTAIGRDINPVAVEAVRIAMGRLDRAAVVDAFRSLDRDVGQRIRRLYKAKDARGVECDVLYYFWVKAVRCPLCSNRVELFSSYVIARHAFAARNPVVQVLCPQCGEIFPSTYKAIAETCPACNVQFDPQQGPARGTHAECSHCHAQFPIAKTVRKSGRPPEHRLYAKLLLRPDGQKVYLPTTDEDSQSYVAASQELQTQDLLLPTLRIADGHNTRQVLNYAYTSWRDFFNHRQLLALGWLHRAICRIEDKDTRDALFSVFSSSLEFNNMFASYKGEGTGAVRHMFSHHILKPERTPIEANVWGTEKSSGAFSTLFKSRLLRCIDYRERPFEVSLSKLRGRSSSAKVFDSSAAFQGRVKTDWPGRGEDSFRGIYLSCGSSHSTGLPSGSVDYVVTDPPFFDNVHYSELADFFFAWQQLRQDAVGTDLCTSRQQDEVQDTDAQRFAAKLQAVLQECHRVLTDSGLLVFTYHHSRQDGWLSVCQACMNAGFCFVNAHPVKAEMSVATPKSQAKDPIDIDVLLVCRKARSDVRTYSGEDTVWACAVERTRDKASRYLQRPRRFSKNDMRVLLTSQLLVELCPGRMASDVTNTLRAMLPRIEAAKLSLLHELHNPLPAVRAVESGASQEELPLFR
;
A
#
# COMPACT_ATOMS: atom_id res chain seq x y z
N MET A 1 -14.27 -4.86 -0.89
CA MET A 1 -13.53 -5.99 -1.51
C MET A 1 -12.02 -5.77 -1.43
N GLY A 2 -11.56 -4.51 -1.46
CA GLY A 2 -10.15 -4.16 -1.24
C GLY A 2 -9.25 -4.82 -2.28
N SER A 3 -8.12 -5.37 -1.85
CA SER A 3 -7.17 -6.08 -2.71
C SER A 3 -7.63 -7.46 -3.21
N GLY A 4 -8.82 -7.93 -2.79
CA GLY A 4 -9.37 -9.21 -3.21
C GLY A 4 -8.91 -10.43 -2.40
N THR A 5 -8.06 -10.25 -1.38
CA THR A 5 -7.60 -11.37 -0.52
C THR A 5 -8.77 -12.16 0.06
N THR A 6 -9.78 -11.50 0.62
CA THR A 6 -10.96 -12.16 1.21
C THR A 6 -11.75 -12.96 0.17
N ILE A 7 -11.82 -12.46 -1.08
CA ILE A 7 -12.49 -13.17 -2.19
C ILE A 7 -11.72 -14.43 -2.56
N GLY A 8 -10.39 -14.32 -2.69
CA GLY A 8 -9.54 -15.46 -3.00
C GLY A 8 -9.56 -16.52 -1.92
N GLU A 9 -9.47 -16.12 -0.65
CA GLU A 9 -9.55 -17.03 0.50
C GLU A 9 -10.92 -17.72 0.61
N ALA A 10 -12.02 -16.99 0.40
CA ALA A 10 -13.35 -17.58 0.37
C ALA A 10 -13.50 -18.64 -0.73
N HIS A 11 -13.04 -18.33 -1.95
CA HIS A 11 -13.07 -19.28 -3.07
C HIS A 11 -12.18 -20.52 -2.83
N LYS A 12 -11.02 -20.31 -2.20
CA LYS A 12 -10.07 -21.36 -1.81
C LYS A 12 -10.68 -22.34 -0.80
N LEU A 13 -11.44 -21.82 0.17
CA LEU A 13 -12.18 -22.58 1.19
C LEU A 13 -13.46 -23.26 0.66
N GLY A 14 -13.82 -23.03 -0.61
CA GLY A 14 -14.99 -23.66 -1.23
C GLY A 14 -16.27 -22.84 -1.16
N TYR A 15 -16.22 -21.60 -0.68
CA TYR A 15 -17.39 -20.72 -0.64
C TYR A 15 -17.67 -20.07 -2.00
N THR A 16 -18.94 -19.71 -2.21
CA THR A 16 -19.32 -18.71 -3.21
C THR A 16 -18.90 -17.33 -2.69
N ALA A 17 -18.03 -16.65 -3.44
CA ALA A 17 -17.44 -15.38 -3.04
C ALA A 17 -18.15 -14.21 -3.75
N ILE A 18 -18.66 -13.28 -2.96
CA ILE A 18 -19.36 -12.08 -3.44
C ILE A 18 -18.53 -10.86 -3.05
N GLY A 19 -18.03 -10.13 -4.05
CA GLY A 19 -17.18 -8.96 -3.87
C GLY A 19 -17.81 -7.70 -4.45
N ARG A 20 -17.85 -6.64 -3.65
CA ARG A 20 -18.20 -5.29 -4.11
C ARG A 20 -17.15 -4.29 -3.65
N ASP A 21 -16.80 -3.38 -4.54
CA ASP A 21 -16.01 -2.21 -4.20
C ASP A 21 -16.52 -1.00 -4.97
N ILE A 22 -16.37 0.17 -4.37
CA ILE A 22 -16.78 1.42 -5.01
C ILE A 22 -15.73 1.90 -6.01
N ASN A 23 -14.46 1.50 -5.83
CA ASN A 23 -13.37 1.94 -6.67
C ASN A 23 -13.17 1.01 -7.89
N PRO A 24 -13.28 1.52 -9.14
CA PRO A 24 -13.18 0.70 -10.35
C PRO A 24 -11.79 0.08 -10.56
N VAL A 25 -10.72 0.71 -10.05
CA VAL A 25 -9.35 0.16 -10.14
C VAL A 25 -9.22 -1.10 -9.28
N ALA A 26 -9.80 -1.08 -8.07
CA ALA A 26 -9.81 -2.23 -7.17
C ALA A 26 -10.62 -3.39 -7.76
N VAL A 27 -11.82 -3.10 -8.29
CA VAL A 27 -12.69 -4.12 -8.92
C VAL A 27 -12.00 -4.79 -10.09
N GLU A 28 -11.40 -4.01 -10.99
CA GLU A 28 -10.71 -4.54 -12.16
C GLU A 28 -9.51 -5.41 -11.76
N ALA A 29 -8.70 -4.97 -10.78
CA ALA A 29 -7.57 -5.75 -10.29
C ALA A 29 -8.00 -7.12 -9.75
N VAL A 30 -9.09 -7.18 -8.97
CA VAL A 30 -9.61 -8.45 -8.43
C VAL A 30 -10.26 -9.30 -9.51
N ARG A 31 -10.98 -8.69 -10.47
CA ARG A 31 -11.56 -9.40 -11.61
C ARG A 31 -10.48 -10.14 -12.42
N ILE A 32 -9.35 -9.49 -12.67
CA ILE A 32 -8.23 -10.09 -13.39
C ILE A 32 -7.55 -11.17 -12.54
N ALA A 33 -7.29 -10.85 -11.26
CA ALA A 33 -6.62 -11.77 -10.34
C ALA A 33 -7.41 -13.06 -10.10
N MET A 34 -8.74 -13.02 -10.22
CA MET A 34 -9.64 -14.18 -10.02
C MET A 34 -10.20 -14.76 -11.33
N GLY A 35 -10.18 -14.00 -12.43
CA GLY A 35 -10.68 -14.38 -13.76
C GLY A 35 -9.76 -15.35 -14.48
N ARG A 36 -10.09 -15.78 -15.70
CA ARG A 36 -9.29 -16.79 -16.42
C ARG A 36 -7.87 -16.27 -16.68
N LEU A 37 -6.88 -17.14 -16.48
CA LEU A 37 -5.46 -16.86 -16.77
C LEU A 37 -4.84 -18.10 -17.41
N ASP A 38 -4.54 -18.02 -18.71
CA ASP A 38 -3.82 -19.06 -19.44
C ASP A 38 -2.32 -18.77 -19.41
N ARG A 39 -1.54 -19.65 -18.77
CA ARG A 39 -0.09 -19.50 -18.64
C ARG A 39 0.61 -19.39 -19.99
N ALA A 40 0.24 -20.25 -20.94
CA ALA A 40 0.92 -20.31 -22.24
C ALA A 40 0.64 -19.03 -23.04
N ALA A 41 -0.63 -18.63 -23.12
CA ALA A 41 -1.03 -17.41 -23.83
C ALA A 41 -0.35 -16.16 -23.24
N VAL A 42 -0.32 -16.03 -21.91
CA VAL A 42 0.32 -14.91 -21.20
C VAL A 42 1.83 -14.87 -21.45
N VAL A 43 2.50 -16.02 -21.40
CA VAL A 43 3.96 -16.11 -21.65
C VAL A 43 4.29 -15.79 -23.11
N ASP A 44 3.49 -16.28 -24.06
CA ASP A 44 3.73 -16.05 -25.47
C ASP A 44 3.44 -14.61 -25.89
N ALA A 45 2.38 -14.00 -25.35
CA ALA A 45 2.13 -12.57 -25.51
C ALA A 45 3.27 -11.73 -24.92
N PHE A 46 3.77 -12.07 -23.72
CA PHE A 46 4.94 -11.39 -23.14
C PHE A 46 6.18 -11.52 -24.03
N ARG A 47 6.46 -12.72 -24.58
CA ARG A 47 7.58 -12.93 -25.51
C ARG A 47 7.42 -12.12 -26.79
N SER A 48 6.20 -11.98 -27.30
CA SER A 48 5.91 -11.13 -28.45
C SER A 48 6.22 -9.66 -28.15
N LEU A 49 5.72 -9.14 -27.01
CA LEU A 49 6.05 -7.80 -26.53
C LEU A 49 7.56 -7.61 -26.35
N ASP A 50 8.27 -8.60 -25.82
CA ASP A 50 9.72 -8.54 -25.59
C ASP A 50 10.53 -8.43 -26.89
N ARG A 51 10.10 -9.11 -27.96
CA ARG A 51 10.76 -9.07 -29.28
C ARG A 51 10.48 -7.78 -30.07
N ASP A 52 9.36 -7.11 -29.80
CA ASP A 52 8.97 -5.87 -30.47
C ASP A 52 9.16 -4.64 -29.56
N VAL A 53 8.10 -4.20 -28.88
CA VAL A 53 8.11 -2.98 -28.06
C VAL A 53 9.16 -3.02 -26.95
N GLY A 54 9.46 -4.20 -26.41
CA GLY A 54 10.49 -4.40 -25.40
C GLY A 54 11.90 -4.11 -25.92
N GLN A 55 12.21 -4.46 -27.17
CA GLN A 55 13.48 -4.06 -27.79
C GLN A 55 13.53 -2.56 -28.02
N ARG A 56 12.42 -1.98 -28.49
CA ARG A 56 12.32 -0.52 -28.72
C ARG A 56 12.53 0.27 -27.43
N ILE A 57 11.88 -0.12 -26.34
CA ILE A 57 12.03 0.55 -25.03
C ILE A 57 13.46 0.39 -24.50
N ARG A 58 14.09 -0.77 -24.61
CA ARG A 58 15.48 -0.97 -24.13
C ARG A 58 16.47 -0.01 -24.77
N ARG A 59 16.28 0.37 -26.03
CA ARG A 59 17.14 1.34 -26.73
C ARG A 59 17.11 2.73 -26.10
N LEU A 60 16.01 3.12 -25.46
CA LEU A 60 15.91 4.38 -24.70
C LEU A 60 16.79 4.38 -23.45
N TYR A 61 17.22 3.20 -22.98
CA TYR A 61 17.98 3.01 -21.75
C TYR A 61 19.35 2.39 -22.03
N LYS A 62 20.04 2.92 -23.05
CA LYS A 62 21.43 2.61 -23.37
C LYS A 62 22.30 3.83 -23.15
N ALA A 63 23.51 3.60 -22.64
CA ALA A 63 24.54 4.63 -22.54
C ALA A 63 25.92 3.99 -22.52
N LYS A 64 26.94 4.75 -22.91
CA LYS A 64 28.33 4.31 -22.86
C LYS A 64 28.92 4.50 -21.46
N ASP A 65 29.77 3.55 -21.05
CA ASP A 65 30.63 3.72 -19.88
C ASP A 65 31.87 4.58 -20.22
N ALA A 66 32.73 4.83 -19.23
CA ALA A 66 33.96 5.62 -19.40
C ALA A 66 34.95 5.05 -20.44
N ARG A 67 34.79 3.78 -20.86
CA ARG A 67 35.62 3.12 -21.88
C ARG A 67 34.93 3.11 -23.25
N GLY A 68 33.76 3.75 -23.39
CA GLY A 68 32.97 3.77 -24.61
C GLY A 68 32.12 2.50 -24.83
N VAL A 69 32.06 1.58 -23.86
CA VAL A 69 31.28 0.34 -23.99
C VAL A 69 29.81 0.64 -23.75
N GLU A 70 28.94 0.25 -24.69
CA GLU A 70 27.50 0.37 -24.53
C GLU A 70 26.99 -0.53 -23.41
N CYS A 71 26.27 0.05 -22.45
CA CYS A 71 25.73 -0.60 -21.26
C CYS A 71 24.22 -0.35 -21.13
N ASP A 72 23.54 -1.22 -20.39
CA ASP A 72 22.17 -0.94 -19.97
C ASP A 72 22.17 0.13 -18.87
N VAL A 73 21.30 1.11 -19.00
CA VAL A 73 21.02 2.07 -17.93
C VAL A 73 19.95 1.48 -17.04
N LEU A 74 20.28 1.27 -15.77
CA LEU A 74 19.31 0.83 -14.76
C LEU A 74 18.46 2.02 -14.29
N TYR A 75 19.13 3.14 -13.99
CA TYR A 75 18.52 4.35 -13.46
C TYR A 75 19.22 5.60 -13.98
N TYR A 76 18.44 6.60 -14.39
CA TYR A 76 18.90 7.97 -14.52
C TYR A 76 18.49 8.76 -13.26
N PHE A 77 19.39 9.59 -12.75
CA PHE A 77 19.15 10.40 -11.56
C PHE A 77 18.89 11.85 -11.95
N TRP A 78 17.80 12.39 -11.41
CA TRP A 78 17.33 13.72 -11.71
C TRP A 78 17.26 14.55 -10.43
N VAL A 79 17.42 15.87 -10.55
CA VAL A 79 17.20 16.82 -9.45
C VAL A 79 16.19 17.88 -9.89
N LYS A 80 15.23 18.20 -9.02
CA LYS A 80 14.31 19.32 -9.20
C LYS A 80 15.04 20.63 -9.01
N ALA A 81 14.72 21.61 -9.84
CA ALA A 81 15.26 22.94 -9.78
C ALA A 81 14.14 23.99 -9.70
N VAL A 82 14.37 25.01 -8.89
CA VAL A 82 13.46 26.14 -8.69
C VAL A 82 14.25 27.43 -8.85
N ARG A 83 13.65 28.46 -9.46
CA ARG A 83 14.27 29.78 -9.56
C ARG A 83 14.17 30.51 -8.23
N CYS A 84 15.28 31.07 -7.76
CA CYS A 84 15.30 31.91 -6.57
C CYS A 84 14.35 33.09 -6.75
N PRO A 85 13.44 33.37 -5.78
CA PRO A 85 12.47 34.46 -5.92
C PRO A 85 13.10 35.87 -5.84
N LEU A 86 14.38 35.99 -5.43
CA LEU A 86 15.08 37.28 -5.34
C LEU A 86 15.99 37.56 -6.53
N CYS A 87 16.89 36.61 -6.88
CA CYS A 87 17.87 36.81 -7.96
C CYS A 87 17.58 36.00 -9.23
N SER A 88 16.51 35.20 -9.27
CA SER A 88 16.15 34.31 -10.38
C SER A 88 17.16 33.21 -10.73
N ASN A 89 18.28 33.10 -9.99
CA ASN A 89 19.26 32.03 -10.16
C ASN A 89 18.61 30.66 -9.94
N ARG A 90 19.06 29.66 -10.71
CA ARG A 90 18.57 28.29 -10.62
C ARG A 90 19.11 27.62 -9.35
N VAL A 91 18.22 27.13 -8.49
CA VAL A 91 18.56 26.41 -7.26
C VAL A 91 18.15 24.95 -7.41
N GLU A 92 19.12 24.05 -7.32
CA GLU A 92 18.91 22.61 -7.40
C GLU A 92 18.65 22.04 -6.01
N LEU A 93 17.55 21.31 -5.86
CA LEU A 93 17.02 20.92 -4.56
C LEU A 93 17.71 19.70 -3.94
N PHE A 94 19.03 19.59 -4.07
CA PHE A 94 19.80 18.57 -3.36
C PHE A 94 19.61 18.75 -1.85
N SER A 95 19.27 17.67 -1.15
CA SER A 95 19.26 17.67 0.32
C SER A 95 20.63 17.30 0.89
N SER A 96 21.38 16.53 0.12
CA SER A 96 22.80 16.22 0.28
C SER A 96 23.38 15.90 -1.10
N TYR A 97 24.69 15.81 -1.20
CA TYR A 97 25.41 15.37 -2.40
C TYR A 97 25.77 13.88 -2.37
N VAL A 98 25.32 13.14 -1.36
CA VAL A 98 25.35 11.67 -1.34
C VAL A 98 24.20 11.13 -2.19
N ILE A 99 24.49 10.69 -3.41
CA ILE A 99 23.48 10.31 -4.41
C ILE A 99 23.11 8.82 -4.38
N ALA A 100 24.00 7.99 -3.85
CA ALA A 100 23.77 6.57 -3.69
C ALA A 100 24.45 6.04 -2.43
N ARG A 101 23.77 5.10 -1.75
CA ARG A 101 24.27 4.40 -0.57
C ARG A 101 23.69 2.99 -0.55
N HIS A 102 24.26 2.11 0.26
CA HIS A 102 23.62 0.82 0.53
C HIS A 102 22.39 1.00 1.44
N ALA A 103 21.36 0.16 1.27
CA ALA A 103 20.16 0.16 2.13
C ALA A 103 20.51 -0.07 3.62
N PHE A 104 21.64 -0.75 3.87
CA PHE A 104 22.23 -0.97 5.19
C PHE A 104 23.59 -0.27 5.28
N ALA A 105 23.60 1.07 5.20
CA ALA A 105 24.82 1.89 5.15
C ALA A 105 25.75 1.68 6.37
N ALA A 106 25.21 1.33 7.54
CA ALA A 106 26.04 1.03 8.72
C ALA A 106 26.92 -0.22 8.54
N ARG A 107 26.50 -1.19 7.72
CA ARG A 107 27.26 -2.41 7.40
C ARG A 107 28.08 -2.27 6.12
N ASN A 108 27.64 -1.42 5.21
CA ASN A 108 28.30 -1.13 3.93
C ASN A 108 28.47 0.38 3.82
N PRO A 109 29.57 0.95 4.34
CA PRO A 109 29.72 2.39 4.51
C PRO A 109 30.02 3.14 3.22
N VAL A 110 30.34 2.43 2.12
CA VAL A 110 30.64 3.06 0.83
C VAL A 110 29.39 3.74 0.27
N VAL A 111 29.58 4.98 -0.16
CA VAL A 111 28.57 5.81 -0.82
C VAL A 111 29.14 6.41 -2.09
N GLN A 112 28.26 6.92 -2.96
CA GLN A 112 28.65 7.71 -4.13
C GLN A 112 28.28 9.16 -3.89
N VAL A 113 29.25 10.04 -4.10
CA VAL A 113 29.13 11.49 -3.89
C VAL A 113 29.19 12.20 -5.23
N LEU A 114 28.34 13.20 -5.40
CA LEU A 114 28.32 14.12 -6.54
C LEU A 114 29.07 15.41 -6.18
N CYS A 115 30.04 15.83 -6.99
CA CYS A 115 30.66 17.14 -6.83
C CYS A 115 29.68 18.27 -7.19
N PRO A 116 29.44 19.26 -6.31
CA PRO A 116 28.52 20.36 -6.58
C PRO A 116 29.01 21.33 -7.67
N GLN A 117 30.31 21.35 -7.97
CA GLN A 117 30.91 22.29 -8.92
C GLN A 117 31.03 21.71 -10.32
N CYS A 118 31.68 20.54 -10.46
CA CYS A 118 31.94 19.94 -11.78
C CYS A 118 31.03 18.74 -12.11
N GLY A 119 30.24 18.24 -11.16
CA GLY A 119 29.36 17.09 -11.38
C GLY A 119 30.04 15.72 -11.38
N GLU A 120 31.35 15.65 -11.06
CA GLU A 120 32.07 14.38 -10.93
C GLU A 120 31.44 13.46 -9.88
N ILE A 121 31.46 12.15 -10.11
CA ILE A 121 30.92 11.16 -9.17
C ILE A 121 32.02 10.22 -8.71
N PHE A 122 32.21 10.14 -7.41
CA PHE A 122 33.30 9.37 -6.81
C PHE A 122 32.86 8.68 -5.50
N PRO A 123 33.52 7.55 -5.14
CA PRO A 123 33.22 6.85 -3.90
C PRO A 123 33.72 7.63 -2.68
N SER A 124 32.96 7.57 -1.60
CA SER A 124 33.30 8.13 -0.28
C SER A 124 32.68 7.24 0.82
N THR A 125 32.70 7.68 2.07
CA THR A 125 32.08 7.00 3.21
C THR A 125 30.84 7.75 3.71
N TYR A 126 29.83 6.99 4.17
CA TYR A 126 28.53 7.52 4.61
C TYR A 126 28.63 8.60 5.70
N LYS A 127 29.69 8.59 6.52
CA LYS A 127 29.91 9.56 7.61
C LYS A 127 30.80 10.74 7.23
N ALA A 128 31.25 10.84 5.98
CA ALA A 128 32.06 11.96 5.54
C ALA A 128 31.28 13.27 5.69
N ILE A 129 31.95 14.29 6.26
CA ILE A 129 31.46 15.66 6.44
C ILE A 129 32.34 16.69 5.73
N ALA A 130 33.40 16.23 5.06
CA ALA A 130 34.29 17.03 4.25
C ALA A 130 34.91 16.10 3.20
N GLU A 131 34.82 16.47 1.93
CA GLU A 131 35.39 15.73 0.80
C GLU A 131 36.07 16.71 -0.16
N THR A 132 37.13 16.25 -0.82
CA THR A 132 37.80 16.99 -1.89
C THR A 132 37.48 16.30 -3.21
N CYS A 133 36.88 17.02 -4.16
CA CYS A 133 36.58 16.46 -5.47
C CYS A 133 37.89 16.05 -6.19
N PRO A 134 38.01 14.80 -6.69
CA PRO A 134 39.24 14.35 -7.35
C PRO A 134 39.46 15.00 -8.73
N ALA A 135 38.43 15.59 -9.34
CA ALA A 135 38.52 16.20 -10.67
C ALA A 135 38.80 17.72 -10.62
N CYS A 136 38.13 18.47 -9.75
CA CYS A 136 38.25 19.94 -9.70
C CYS A 136 38.79 20.48 -8.38
N ASN A 137 39.19 19.62 -7.43
CA ASN A 137 39.78 19.95 -6.13
C ASN A 137 38.92 20.83 -5.20
N VAL A 138 37.64 21.04 -5.49
CA VAL A 138 36.75 21.78 -4.60
C VAL A 138 36.51 20.97 -3.31
N GLN A 139 36.55 21.65 -2.18
CA GLN A 139 36.18 21.10 -0.88
C GLN A 139 34.74 21.42 -0.53
N PHE A 140 33.99 20.43 -0.05
CA PHE A 140 32.59 20.59 0.34
C PHE A 140 32.16 19.53 1.36
N ASP A 141 31.08 19.80 2.09
CA ASP A 141 30.41 18.81 2.93
C ASP A 141 29.39 18.02 2.09
N PRO A 142 29.61 16.71 1.84
CA PRO A 142 28.69 15.92 1.02
C PRO A 142 27.30 15.72 1.66
N GLN A 143 27.13 16.01 2.96
CA GLN A 143 25.85 15.91 3.66
C GLN A 143 24.97 17.17 3.50
N GLN A 144 25.53 18.27 3.00
CA GLN A 144 24.85 19.57 2.95
C GLN A 144 24.50 19.94 1.51
N GLY A 145 23.21 19.89 1.18
CA GLY A 145 22.70 20.44 -0.08
C GLY A 145 21.89 21.72 0.12
N PRO A 146 21.51 22.43 -0.96
CA PRO A 146 20.77 23.70 -0.88
C PRO A 146 19.36 23.58 -0.27
N ALA A 147 18.77 22.37 -0.17
CA ALA A 147 17.39 22.17 0.29
C ALA A 147 17.30 21.43 1.63
N ARG A 148 16.68 22.07 2.64
CA ARG A 148 16.48 21.50 3.99
C ARG A 148 15.04 21.68 4.46
N GLY A 149 14.40 20.60 4.92
CA GLY A 149 13.04 20.66 5.46
C GLY A 149 12.02 21.08 4.39
N THR A 150 11.44 22.27 4.49
CA THR A 150 10.50 22.84 3.50
C THR A 150 11.09 24.04 2.73
N HIS A 151 12.36 24.36 2.98
CA HIS A 151 13.05 25.55 2.47
C HIS A 151 14.25 25.17 1.60
N ALA A 152 14.65 26.11 0.75
CA ALA A 152 15.91 26.06 0.01
C ALA A 152 16.67 27.39 0.17
N GLU A 153 17.99 27.32 0.07
CA GLU A 153 18.89 28.46 0.10
C GLU A 153 19.56 28.63 -1.28
N CYS A 154 19.59 29.86 -1.78
CA CYS A 154 20.25 30.16 -3.05
C CYS A 154 21.76 30.31 -2.86
N SER A 155 22.57 29.52 -3.56
CA SER A 155 24.04 29.62 -3.50
C SER A 155 24.62 30.93 -4.04
N HIS A 156 23.85 31.70 -4.81
CA HIS A 156 24.30 32.98 -5.37
C HIS A 156 24.03 34.16 -4.41
N CYS A 157 22.83 34.25 -3.83
CA CYS A 157 22.43 35.42 -3.04
C CYS A 157 22.12 35.09 -1.58
N HIS A 158 22.28 33.84 -1.18
CA HIS A 158 22.02 33.30 0.18
C HIS A 158 20.59 33.48 0.68
N ALA A 159 19.67 33.90 -0.18
CA ALA A 159 18.26 34.02 0.14
C ALA A 159 17.67 32.64 0.42
N GLN A 160 17.03 32.52 1.59
CA GLN A 160 16.23 31.36 1.95
C GLN A 160 14.78 31.57 1.52
N PHE A 161 14.16 30.54 0.95
CA PHE A 161 12.78 30.61 0.49
C PHE A 161 12.01 29.30 0.66
N PRO A 162 10.69 29.37 0.92
CA PRO A 162 9.83 28.19 1.00
C PRO A 162 9.61 27.57 -0.39
N ILE A 163 10.00 26.31 -0.57
CA ILE A 163 10.00 25.64 -1.88
C ILE A 163 8.60 25.60 -2.49
N ALA A 164 7.62 25.02 -1.78
CA ALA A 164 6.27 24.82 -2.31
C ALA A 164 5.58 26.14 -2.67
N LYS A 165 5.73 27.18 -1.84
CA LYS A 165 5.14 28.51 -2.10
C LYS A 165 5.77 29.17 -3.33
N THR A 166 7.09 29.05 -3.49
CA THR A 166 7.79 29.57 -4.68
C THR A 166 7.36 28.83 -5.95
N VAL A 167 7.26 27.50 -5.91
CA VAL A 167 6.80 26.70 -7.05
C VAL A 167 5.35 27.04 -7.41
N ARG A 168 4.45 27.08 -6.42
CA ARG A 168 3.04 27.46 -6.63
C ARG A 168 2.91 28.85 -7.26
N LYS A 169 3.70 29.82 -6.82
CA LYS A 169 3.74 31.17 -7.40
C LYS A 169 4.22 31.17 -8.86
N SER A 170 5.08 30.23 -9.23
CA SER A 170 5.56 30.10 -10.61
C SER A 170 4.51 29.54 -11.57
N GLY A 171 3.45 28.90 -11.05
CA GLY A 171 2.33 28.38 -11.84
C GLY A 171 2.64 27.13 -12.67
N ARG A 172 3.86 26.58 -12.56
CA ARG A 172 4.30 25.39 -13.32
C ARG A 172 5.10 24.41 -12.44
N PRO A 173 5.08 23.10 -12.74
CA PRO A 173 5.91 22.13 -12.05
C PRO A 173 7.41 22.50 -12.08
N PRO A 174 8.21 22.08 -11.08
CA PRO A 174 9.64 22.31 -11.07
C PRO A 174 10.35 21.73 -12.30
N GLU A 175 11.36 22.44 -12.78
CA GLU A 175 12.26 21.94 -13.83
C GLU A 175 13.08 20.77 -13.29
N HIS A 176 13.47 19.82 -14.14
CA HIS A 176 14.35 18.71 -13.75
C HIS A 176 15.69 18.81 -14.48
N ARG A 177 16.80 18.52 -13.80
CA ARG A 177 18.11 18.33 -14.41
C ARG A 177 18.56 16.89 -14.25
N LEU A 178 18.97 16.28 -15.36
CA LEU A 178 19.65 14.99 -15.37
C LEU A 178 21.09 15.19 -14.90
N TYR A 179 21.55 14.42 -13.90
CA TYR A 179 22.87 14.64 -13.30
C TYR A 179 23.74 13.38 -13.14
N ALA A 180 23.13 12.19 -13.08
CA ALA A 180 23.88 10.93 -13.00
C ALA A 180 23.14 9.79 -13.67
N LYS A 181 23.86 8.69 -13.89
CA LYS A 181 23.32 7.40 -14.36
C LYS A 181 23.96 6.23 -13.61
N LEU A 182 23.17 5.18 -13.38
CA LEU A 182 23.65 3.87 -12.94
C LEU A 182 23.61 2.89 -14.11
N LEU A 183 24.78 2.47 -14.56
CA LEU A 183 24.93 1.49 -15.63
C LEU A 183 25.04 0.07 -15.07
N LEU A 184 24.55 -0.90 -15.84
CA LEU A 184 24.85 -2.31 -15.72
C LEU A 184 25.76 -2.71 -16.90
N ARG A 185 27.01 -3.02 -16.58
CA ARG A 185 27.99 -3.50 -17.56
C ARG A 185 27.70 -4.94 -17.99
N PRO A 186 28.20 -5.38 -19.16
CA PRO A 186 28.07 -6.77 -19.63
C PRO A 186 28.63 -7.82 -18.66
N ASP A 187 29.64 -7.47 -17.86
CA ASP A 187 30.22 -8.31 -16.81
C ASP A 187 29.34 -8.39 -15.53
N GLY A 188 28.19 -7.70 -15.52
CA GLY A 188 27.26 -7.63 -14.41
C GLY A 188 27.61 -6.58 -13.34
N GLN A 189 28.71 -5.84 -13.48
CA GLN A 189 29.06 -4.78 -12.53
C GLN A 189 28.15 -3.57 -12.69
N LYS A 190 27.87 -2.91 -11.57
CA LYS A 190 27.12 -1.65 -11.54
C LYS A 190 28.08 -0.48 -11.38
N VAL A 191 27.90 0.56 -12.19
CA VAL A 191 28.79 1.72 -12.19
C VAL A 191 27.98 3.00 -12.21
N TYR A 192 28.30 3.91 -11.29
CA TYR A 192 27.72 5.24 -11.22
C TYR A 192 28.60 6.19 -12.04
N LEU A 193 28.00 6.94 -12.95
CA LEU A 193 28.71 7.91 -13.79
C LEU A 193 27.93 9.23 -13.87
N PRO A 194 28.64 10.36 -14.02
CA PRO A 194 28.00 11.61 -14.41
C PRO A 194 27.28 11.45 -15.75
N THR A 195 26.29 12.30 -15.98
CA THR A 195 25.62 12.36 -17.28
C THR A 195 26.46 13.11 -18.31
N THR A 196 26.45 12.62 -19.53
CA THR A 196 27.17 13.19 -20.68
C THR A 196 26.23 13.99 -21.58
N ASP A 197 26.78 14.72 -22.54
CA ASP A 197 25.99 15.39 -23.58
C ASP A 197 25.19 14.39 -24.43
N GLU A 198 25.74 13.19 -24.69
CA GLU A 198 25.04 12.10 -25.39
C GLU A 198 23.79 11.64 -24.61
N ASP A 199 23.85 11.55 -23.27
CA ASP A 199 22.68 11.21 -22.46
C ASP A 199 21.59 12.30 -22.54
N SER A 200 22.01 13.57 -22.55
CA SER A 200 21.12 14.72 -22.67
C SER A 200 20.46 14.77 -24.04
N GLN A 201 21.23 14.54 -25.11
CA GLN A 201 20.73 14.44 -26.48
C GLN A 201 19.76 13.27 -26.64
N SER A 202 20.05 12.12 -26.04
CA SER A 202 19.14 10.96 -26.00
C SER A 202 17.80 11.31 -25.34
N TYR A 203 17.80 12.07 -24.24
CA TYR A 203 16.56 12.57 -23.63
C TYR A 203 15.79 13.53 -24.55
N VAL A 204 16.49 14.44 -25.22
CA VAL A 204 15.88 15.39 -26.18
C VAL A 204 15.26 14.64 -27.36
N ALA A 205 15.96 13.65 -27.92
CA ALA A 205 15.44 12.81 -29.00
C ALA A 205 14.16 12.07 -28.58
N ALA A 206 14.13 11.47 -27.38
CA ALA A 206 12.92 10.85 -26.83
C ALA A 206 11.78 11.88 -26.66
N SER A 207 12.10 13.11 -26.26
CA SER A 207 11.12 14.19 -26.15
C SER A 207 10.52 14.59 -27.50
N GLN A 208 11.35 14.67 -28.54
CA GLN A 208 10.91 14.97 -29.90
C GLN A 208 10.07 13.83 -30.47
N GLU A 209 10.49 12.57 -30.26
CA GLU A 209 9.73 11.40 -30.70
C GLU A 209 8.36 11.32 -29.99
N LEU A 210 8.27 11.65 -28.72
CA LEU A 210 6.98 11.74 -28.00
C LEU A 210 6.02 12.74 -28.65
N GLN A 211 6.51 13.87 -29.14
CA GLN A 211 5.69 14.91 -29.74
C GLN A 211 5.14 14.53 -31.12
N THR A 212 5.81 13.63 -31.85
CA THR A 212 5.38 13.19 -33.19
C THR A 212 4.51 11.94 -33.16
N GLN A 213 4.42 11.26 -32.02
CA GLN A 213 3.67 10.01 -31.87
C GLN A 213 2.25 10.27 -31.34
N ASP A 214 1.26 9.64 -31.96
CA ASP A 214 -0.14 9.68 -31.52
C ASP A 214 -0.42 8.71 -30.35
N LEU A 215 0.21 8.96 -29.19
CA LEU A 215 0.11 8.10 -28.02
C LEU A 215 -1.00 8.59 -27.07
N LEU A 216 -1.82 7.65 -26.61
CA LEU A 216 -2.73 7.87 -25.49
C LEU A 216 -1.90 7.99 -24.19
N LEU A 217 -2.09 9.09 -23.47
CA LEU A 217 -1.31 9.46 -22.29
C LEU A 217 -2.26 9.92 -21.16
N PRO A 218 -1.85 9.85 -19.88
CA PRO A 218 -2.73 10.05 -18.72
C PRO A 218 -3.02 11.53 -18.46
N THR A 219 -3.76 12.18 -19.35
CA THR A 219 -3.97 13.64 -19.33
C THR A 219 -5.07 14.11 -18.39
N LEU A 220 -5.73 13.22 -17.64
CA LEU A 220 -6.72 13.59 -16.64
C LEU A 220 -6.17 14.65 -15.68
N ARG A 221 -7.02 15.64 -15.36
CA ARG A 221 -6.69 16.70 -14.40
C ARG A 221 -6.73 16.14 -12.98
N ILE A 222 -5.82 16.63 -12.15
CA ILE A 222 -5.77 16.27 -10.73
C ILE A 222 -6.85 17.07 -9.99
N ALA A 223 -7.84 16.37 -9.43
CA ALA A 223 -8.86 16.97 -8.58
C ALA A 223 -8.28 17.38 -7.21
N ASP A 224 -8.80 18.46 -6.61
CA ASP A 224 -8.45 18.84 -5.23
C ASP A 224 -8.87 17.74 -4.24
N GLY A 225 -8.05 17.53 -3.22
CA GLY A 225 -8.19 16.39 -2.30
C GLY A 225 -7.11 16.44 -1.22
N HIS A 226 -7.26 15.63 -0.18
CA HIS A 226 -6.32 15.60 0.94
C HIS A 226 -4.89 15.26 0.48
N ASN A 227 -4.73 14.16 -0.24
CA ASN A 227 -3.45 13.67 -0.76
C ASN A 227 -3.00 14.44 -2.00
N THR A 228 -3.93 14.89 -2.85
CA THR A 228 -3.58 15.61 -4.09
C THR A 228 -3.21 17.08 -3.86
N ARG A 229 -3.64 17.71 -2.75
CA ARG A 229 -3.21 19.08 -2.39
C ARG A 229 -1.69 19.22 -2.33
N GLN A 230 -0.97 18.17 -1.93
CA GLN A 230 0.49 18.20 -1.87
C GLN A 230 1.12 18.46 -3.25
N VAL A 231 0.62 17.81 -4.30
CA VAL A 231 1.14 17.95 -5.66
C VAL A 231 0.61 19.19 -6.36
N LEU A 232 -0.64 19.58 -6.08
CA LEU A 232 -1.21 20.85 -6.54
C LEU A 232 -0.41 22.06 -6.00
N ASN A 233 0.08 21.97 -4.75
CA ASN A 233 0.98 22.99 -4.19
C ASN A 233 2.35 23.05 -4.88
N TYR A 234 2.73 22.02 -5.64
CA TYR A 234 3.89 22.03 -6.52
C TYR A 234 3.51 22.27 -7.99
N ALA A 235 2.30 22.80 -8.24
CA ALA A 235 1.77 23.14 -9.55
C ALA A 235 1.68 21.97 -10.55
N TYR A 236 1.69 20.72 -10.07
CA TYR A 236 1.27 19.57 -10.86
C TYR A 236 -0.25 19.61 -11.04
N THR A 237 -0.74 19.58 -12.28
CA THR A 237 -2.17 19.75 -12.57
C THR A 237 -2.76 18.58 -13.38
N SER A 238 -1.91 17.74 -13.97
CA SER A 238 -2.29 16.54 -14.70
C SER A 238 -1.48 15.33 -14.23
N TRP A 239 -2.08 14.13 -14.28
CA TRP A 239 -1.36 12.89 -14.01
C TRP A 239 -0.22 12.63 -14.99
N ARG A 240 -0.26 13.24 -16.18
CA ARG A 240 0.86 13.26 -17.15
C ARG A 240 2.12 13.90 -16.58
N ASP A 241 1.98 14.92 -15.72
CA ASP A 241 3.10 15.68 -15.16
C ASP A 241 3.98 14.85 -14.21
N PHE A 242 3.52 13.66 -13.81
CA PHE A 242 4.24 12.75 -12.92
C PHE A 242 5.36 12.00 -13.64
N PHE A 243 5.43 12.07 -14.96
CA PHE A 243 6.36 11.31 -15.78
C PHE A 243 7.22 12.27 -16.61
N ASN A 244 8.47 11.91 -16.84
CA ASN A 244 9.28 12.63 -17.82
C ASN A 244 8.97 12.14 -19.25
N HIS A 245 9.46 12.84 -20.27
CA HIS A 245 9.10 12.53 -21.65
C HIS A 245 9.57 11.13 -22.10
N ARG A 246 10.75 10.69 -21.65
CA ARG A 246 11.26 9.34 -21.98
C ARG A 246 10.38 8.25 -21.37
N GLN A 247 9.93 8.44 -20.14
CA GLN A 247 8.97 7.55 -19.47
C GLN A 247 7.61 7.53 -20.18
N LEU A 248 7.06 8.70 -20.53
CA LEU A 248 5.79 8.79 -21.27
C LEU A 248 5.87 8.09 -22.63
N LEU A 249 6.99 8.23 -23.34
CA LEU A 249 7.21 7.56 -24.62
C LEU A 249 7.24 6.04 -24.46
N ALA A 250 8.06 5.53 -23.54
CA ALA A 250 8.19 4.11 -23.27
C ALA A 250 6.87 3.47 -22.79
N LEU A 251 6.21 4.11 -21.81
CA LEU A 251 4.94 3.65 -21.26
C LEU A 251 3.81 3.75 -22.28
N GLY A 252 3.79 4.80 -23.11
CA GLY A 252 2.81 4.95 -24.18
C GLY A 252 2.94 3.84 -25.24
N TRP A 253 4.18 3.51 -25.67
CA TRP A 253 4.38 2.39 -26.59
C TRP A 253 3.95 1.06 -25.99
N LEU A 254 4.32 0.81 -24.73
CA LEU A 254 3.96 -0.41 -24.02
C LEU A 254 2.43 -0.53 -23.86
N HIS A 255 1.78 0.55 -23.46
CA HIS A 255 0.32 0.64 -23.35
C HIS A 255 -0.36 0.30 -24.67
N ARG A 256 0.05 0.95 -25.77
CA ARG A 256 -0.48 0.70 -27.12
C ARG A 256 -0.27 -0.76 -27.54
N ALA A 257 0.91 -1.33 -27.29
CA ALA A 257 1.23 -2.70 -27.65
C ALA A 257 0.38 -3.71 -26.86
N ILE A 258 0.17 -3.49 -25.55
CA ILE A 258 -0.72 -4.33 -24.74
C ILE A 258 -2.17 -4.22 -25.24
N CYS A 259 -2.64 -3.02 -25.56
CA CYS A 259 -4.01 -2.82 -26.07
C CYS A 259 -4.30 -3.56 -27.39
N ARG A 260 -3.28 -3.91 -28.17
CA ARG A 260 -3.41 -4.66 -29.42
C ARG A 260 -3.49 -6.18 -29.25
N ILE A 261 -3.31 -6.69 -28.02
CA ILE A 261 -3.45 -8.12 -27.75
C ILE A 261 -4.93 -8.48 -27.86
N GLU A 262 -5.26 -9.42 -28.76
CA GLU A 262 -6.65 -9.82 -29.04
C GLU A 262 -7.29 -10.55 -27.86
N ASP A 263 -6.58 -11.55 -27.30
CA ASP A 263 -7.05 -12.30 -26.13
C ASP A 263 -7.21 -11.38 -24.92
N LYS A 264 -8.47 -11.16 -24.53
CA LYS A 264 -8.85 -10.20 -23.49
C LYS A 264 -8.21 -10.53 -22.15
N ASP A 265 -8.25 -11.80 -21.73
CA ASP A 265 -7.75 -12.23 -20.43
C ASP A 265 -6.24 -12.03 -20.33
N THR A 266 -5.50 -12.38 -21.40
CA THR A 266 -4.05 -12.12 -21.50
C THR A 266 -3.74 -10.63 -21.53
N ARG A 267 -4.50 -9.84 -22.31
CA ARG A 267 -4.37 -8.38 -22.37
C ARG A 267 -4.53 -7.76 -20.99
N ASP A 268 -5.59 -8.14 -20.28
CA ASP A 268 -5.90 -7.64 -18.94
C ASP A 268 -4.81 -8.02 -17.91
N ALA A 269 -4.32 -9.26 -17.97
CA ALA A 269 -3.24 -9.74 -17.11
C ALA A 269 -1.95 -8.92 -17.31
N LEU A 270 -1.56 -8.67 -18.55
CA LEU A 270 -0.39 -7.86 -18.89
C LEU A 270 -0.61 -6.38 -18.57
N PHE A 271 -1.84 -5.88 -18.73
CA PHE A 271 -2.20 -4.53 -18.29
C PHE A 271 -2.07 -4.36 -16.77
N SER A 272 -2.39 -5.38 -15.98
CA SER A 272 -2.19 -5.36 -14.53
C SER A 272 -0.70 -5.25 -14.15
N VAL A 273 0.19 -5.86 -14.94
CA VAL A 273 1.65 -5.71 -14.79
C VAL A 273 2.09 -4.30 -15.20
N PHE A 274 1.54 -3.76 -16.29
CA PHE A 274 1.77 -2.38 -16.71
C PHE A 274 1.37 -1.40 -15.60
N SER A 275 0.15 -1.49 -15.09
CA SER A 275 -0.36 -0.66 -13.99
C SER A 275 0.54 -0.76 -12.76
N SER A 276 0.94 -1.98 -12.36
CA SER A 276 1.89 -2.20 -11.27
C SER A 276 3.27 -1.58 -11.51
N SER A 277 3.71 -1.42 -12.76
CA SER A 277 5.01 -0.80 -13.06
C SER A 277 4.99 0.72 -12.92
N LEU A 278 3.82 1.36 -13.00
CA LEU A 278 3.67 2.82 -12.93
C LEU A 278 4.14 3.39 -11.59
N GLU A 279 3.92 2.69 -10.47
CA GLU A 279 4.34 3.16 -9.14
C GLU A 279 5.86 3.28 -8.98
N PHE A 280 6.62 2.56 -9.81
CA PHE A 280 8.09 2.56 -9.82
C PHE A 280 8.70 3.42 -10.94
N ASN A 281 7.94 3.70 -11.99
CA ASN A 281 8.43 4.38 -13.19
C ASN A 281 7.77 5.75 -13.35
N ASN A 282 8.07 6.66 -12.43
CA ASN A 282 7.58 8.04 -12.41
C ASN A 282 8.59 8.97 -11.71
N MET A 283 8.43 10.28 -11.85
CA MET A 283 9.29 11.32 -11.28
C MET A 283 9.00 11.64 -9.79
N PHE A 284 8.29 10.74 -9.11
CA PHE A 284 8.08 10.71 -7.67
C PHE A 284 8.72 9.47 -7.03
N ALA A 285 9.35 8.59 -7.81
CA ALA A 285 10.15 7.50 -7.29
C ALA A 285 11.52 8.02 -6.82
N SER A 286 12.07 7.42 -5.77
CA SER A 286 13.40 7.78 -5.24
C SER A 286 14.33 6.57 -5.12
N TYR A 287 15.64 6.82 -5.10
CA TYR A 287 16.64 5.77 -4.94
C TYR A 287 16.76 5.34 -3.47
N LYS A 288 16.45 4.07 -3.19
CA LYS A 288 16.60 3.49 -1.84
C LYS A 288 18.04 3.07 -1.55
N GLY A 289 18.81 2.79 -2.60
CA GLY A 289 20.15 2.22 -2.47
C GLY A 289 20.21 0.73 -2.80
N GLU A 290 21.43 0.21 -2.90
CA GLU A 290 21.68 -1.19 -3.22
C GLU A 290 21.42 -2.13 -2.02
N GLY A 291 21.24 -3.43 -2.27
CA GLY A 291 21.07 -4.47 -1.25
C GLY A 291 19.61 -4.78 -0.86
N THR A 292 18.66 -3.94 -1.27
CA THR A 292 17.23 -4.27 -1.34
C THR A 292 16.68 -3.68 -2.65
N GLY A 293 15.45 -4.01 -3.08
CA GLY A 293 14.88 -3.41 -4.31
C GLY A 293 15.16 -1.90 -4.37
N ALA A 294 15.85 -1.46 -5.44
CA ALA A 294 16.61 -0.21 -5.43
C ALA A 294 15.72 1.03 -5.62
N VAL A 295 14.51 0.84 -6.14
CA VAL A 295 13.50 1.88 -6.33
C VAL A 295 12.57 1.90 -5.13
N ARG A 296 12.45 3.05 -4.48
CA ARG A 296 11.35 3.35 -3.58
C ARG A 296 10.19 3.88 -4.42
N HIS A 297 9.13 3.10 -4.53
CA HIS A 297 7.92 3.46 -5.25
C HIS A 297 7.21 4.67 -4.62
N MET A 298 6.44 5.39 -5.42
CA MET A 298 5.79 6.65 -5.03
C MET A 298 4.88 6.52 -3.80
N PHE A 299 4.22 5.36 -3.61
CA PHE A 299 3.23 5.16 -2.56
C PHE A 299 3.80 4.59 -1.24
N SER A 300 5.13 4.52 -1.06
CA SER A 300 5.72 3.92 0.15
C SER A 300 5.36 4.60 1.48
N HIS A 301 4.79 5.80 1.41
CA HIS A 301 4.34 6.60 2.55
C HIS A 301 2.83 6.90 2.51
N HIS A 302 2.06 6.29 1.59
CA HIS A 302 0.63 6.58 1.36
C HIS A 302 0.30 8.05 1.08
N ILE A 303 1.25 8.81 0.52
CA ILE A 303 1.11 10.22 0.14
C ILE A 303 1.73 10.46 -1.24
N LEU A 304 1.33 11.54 -1.91
CA LEU A 304 1.91 11.96 -3.19
C LEU A 304 3.04 12.96 -2.96
N LYS A 305 4.17 12.47 -2.46
CA LYS A 305 5.32 13.31 -2.08
C LYS A 305 6.19 13.67 -3.31
N PRO A 306 6.30 14.96 -3.70
CA PRO A 306 7.22 15.36 -4.75
C PRO A 306 8.66 15.09 -4.32
N GLU A 307 9.31 14.10 -4.95
CA GLU A 307 10.72 13.79 -4.67
C GLU A 307 11.63 14.85 -5.25
N ARG A 308 12.62 15.31 -4.47
CA ARG A 308 13.56 16.35 -4.91
C ARG A 308 14.61 15.82 -5.87
N THR A 309 15.06 14.60 -5.61
CA THR A 309 16.03 13.87 -6.44
C THR A 309 15.38 12.60 -6.96
N PRO A 310 14.40 12.72 -7.89
CA PRO A 310 13.71 11.54 -8.40
C PRO A 310 14.65 10.69 -9.26
N ILE A 311 14.30 9.41 -9.37
CA ILE A 311 14.95 8.50 -10.31
C ILE A 311 14.01 8.14 -11.45
N GLU A 312 14.58 8.07 -12.63
CA GLU A 312 13.96 7.48 -13.79
C GLU A 312 14.47 6.05 -13.93
N ALA A 313 13.61 5.09 -13.59
CA ALA A 313 13.89 3.67 -13.77
C ALA A 313 13.67 3.21 -15.21
N ASN A 314 14.42 2.19 -15.61
CA ASN A 314 14.24 1.50 -16.89
C ASN A 314 12.85 0.82 -16.93
N VAL A 315 11.97 1.32 -17.81
CA VAL A 315 10.56 0.89 -17.91
C VAL A 315 10.42 -0.59 -18.26
N TRP A 316 11.19 -1.08 -19.23
CA TRP A 316 11.14 -2.50 -19.60
C TRP A 316 11.91 -3.38 -18.61
N GLY A 317 13.13 -2.97 -18.26
CA GLY A 317 13.97 -3.56 -17.25
C GLY A 317 14.99 -4.58 -17.74
N THR A 318 15.93 -4.88 -16.85
CA THR A 318 16.92 -5.97 -16.91
C THR A 318 16.67 -6.93 -15.75
N GLU A 319 17.46 -8.00 -15.65
CA GLU A 319 17.44 -8.90 -14.48
C GLU A 319 17.79 -8.21 -13.14
N LYS A 320 18.43 -7.03 -13.18
CA LYS A 320 18.81 -6.25 -11.98
C LYS A 320 17.94 -5.01 -11.76
N SER A 321 16.94 -4.79 -12.62
CA SER A 321 15.98 -3.71 -12.43
C SER A 321 15.01 -4.02 -11.29
N SER A 322 14.52 -2.98 -10.63
CA SER A 322 13.48 -3.09 -9.60
C SER A 322 12.25 -2.35 -10.09
N GLY A 323 11.09 -3.04 -10.11
CA GLY A 323 9.82 -2.41 -10.46
C GLY A 323 9.58 -2.20 -11.95
N ALA A 324 10.41 -2.76 -12.83
CA ALA A 324 10.25 -2.68 -14.28
C ALA A 324 9.26 -3.73 -14.81
N PHE A 325 8.64 -3.48 -15.96
CA PHE A 325 7.59 -4.33 -16.54
C PHE A 325 8.00 -5.81 -16.62
N SER A 326 9.16 -6.12 -17.22
CA SER A 326 9.65 -7.49 -17.36
C SER A 326 9.95 -8.17 -16.02
N THR A 327 10.43 -7.41 -15.04
CA THR A 327 10.73 -7.93 -13.70
C THR A 327 9.46 -8.21 -12.91
N LEU A 328 8.43 -7.36 -13.03
CA LEU A 328 7.14 -7.55 -12.38
C LEU A 328 6.32 -8.67 -13.03
N PHE A 329 6.43 -8.85 -14.36
CA PHE A 329 5.88 -10.02 -15.05
C PHE A 329 6.40 -11.31 -14.40
N LYS A 330 7.73 -11.45 -14.27
CA LYS A 330 8.39 -12.64 -13.70
C LYS A 330 8.13 -12.81 -12.20
N SER A 331 8.21 -11.72 -11.44
CA SER A 331 8.19 -11.77 -9.97
C SER A 331 6.81 -11.68 -9.34
N ARG A 332 5.80 -11.16 -10.05
CA ARG A 332 4.41 -11.04 -9.58
C ARG A 332 3.45 -11.88 -10.40
N LEU A 333 3.32 -11.64 -11.71
CA LEU A 333 2.29 -12.31 -12.51
C LEU A 333 2.51 -13.83 -12.63
N LEU A 334 3.72 -14.28 -12.97
CA LEU A 334 4.00 -15.73 -13.04
C LEU A 334 3.80 -16.43 -11.68
N ARG A 335 4.19 -15.78 -10.58
CA ARG A 335 3.94 -16.33 -9.23
C ARG A 335 2.46 -16.36 -8.85
N CYS A 336 1.68 -15.39 -9.34
CA CYS A 336 0.23 -15.40 -9.19
C CYS A 336 -0.37 -16.61 -9.93
N ILE A 337 0.06 -16.87 -11.17
CA ILE A 337 -0.35 -18.04 -11.94
C ILE A 337 0.05 -19.33 -11.20
N ASP A 338 1.31 -19.44 -10.74
CA ASP A 338 1.78 -20.60 -9.95
C ASP A 338 0.91 -20.84 -8.70
N TYR A 339 0.61 -19.78 -7.94
CA TYR A 339 -0.22 -19.87 -6.74
C TYR A 339 -1.67 -20.27 -7.06
N ARG A 340 -2.20 -19.81 -8.20
CA ARG A 340 -3.58 -20.11 -8.60
C ARG A 340 -3.77 -21.55 -9.07
N GLU A 341 -2.79 -22.06 -9.81
CA GLU A 341 -2.76 -23.45 -10.28
C GLU A 341 -2.57 -24.42 -9.11
N ARG A 342 -1.75 -24.04 -8.11
CA ARG A 342 -1.48 -24.87 -6.94
C ARG A 342 -1.40 -24.03 -5.65
N PRO A 343 -2.55 -23.64 -5.07
CA PRO A 343 -2.56 -22.86 -3.85
C PRO A 343 -1.99 -23.65 -2.69
N PHE A 344 -1.46 -22.93 -1.71
CA PHE A 344 -0.87 -23.50 -0.52
C PHE A 344 -1.26 -22.73 0.74
N GLU A 345 -1.31 -23.45 1.85
CA GLU A 345 -1.36 -22.90 3.20
C GLU A 345 0.04 -22.85 3.82
N VAL A 346 0.18 -22.12 4.93
CA VAL A 346 1.43 -22.05 5.68
C VAL A 346 1.28 -22.80 7.00
N SER A 347 2.03 -23.89 7.14
CA SER A 347 2.19 -24.57 8.42
C SER A 347 3.41 -24.03 9.14
N LEU A 348 3.27 -23.83 10.45
CA LEU A 348 4.36 -23.42 11.33
C LEU A 348 4.79 -24.61 12.18
N SER A 349 6.08 -24.94 12.15
CA SER A 349 6.67 -25.97 13.00
C SER A 349 7.80 -25.40 13.86
N LYS A 350 8.03 -26.00 15.02
CA LYS A 350 9.17 -25.69 15.88
C LYS A 350 10.14 -26.86 15.84
N LEU A 351 11.31 -26.64 15.25
CA LEU A 351 12.42 -27.60 15.29
C LEU A 351 13.55 -26.98 16.12
N ARG A 352 13.88 -27.61 17.25
CA ARG A 352 14.96 -27.18 18.17
C ARG A 352 14.88 -25.70 18.58
N GLY A 353 13.67 -25.24 18.93
CA GLY A 353 13.42 -23.85 19.35
C GLY A 353 13.43 -22.82 18.21
N ARG A 354 13.80 -23.18 16.98
CA ARG A 354 13.67 -22.34 15.79
C ARG A 354 12.32 -22.57 15.14
N SER A 355 11.60 -21.48 14.88
CA SER A 355 10.36 -21.52 14.11
C SER A 355 10.71 -21.64 12.63
N SER A 356 10.17 -22.65 11.95
CA SER A 356 10.20 -22.77 10.50
C SER A 356 8.79 -22.75 9.94
N SER A 357 8.64 -22.23 8.73
CA SER A 357 7.40 -22.30 7.96
C SER A 357 7.57 -23.26 6.79
N ALA A 358 6.52 -24.02 6.49
CA ALA A 358 6.44 -24.89 5.34
C ALA A 358 5.17 -24.58 4.56
N LYS A 359 5.25 -24.67 3.23
CA LYS A 359 4.07 -24.61 2.35
C LYS A 359 3.38 -25.96 2.37
N VAL A 360 2.09 -25.96 2.67
CA VAL A 360 1.22 -27.15 2.59
C VAL A 360 0.37 -27.00 1.36
N PHE A 361 0.65 -27.81 0.34
CA PHE A 361 -0.10 -27.83 -0.91
C PHE A 361 -1.29 -28.78 -0.79
N ASP A 362 -2.18 -28.73 -1.78
CA ASP A 362 -3.26 -29.70 -2.01
C ASP A 362 -4.32 -29.74 -0.88
N SER A 363 -4.23 -28.83 0.10
CA SER A 363 -5.26 -28.56 1.13
C SER A 363 -6.41 -27.71 0.61
N SER A 364 -6.19 -27.07 -0.53
CA SER A 364 -7.05 -26.06 -1.12
C SER A 364 -7.14 -26.32 -2.62
N ALA A 365 -8.34 -26.21 -3.20
CA ALA A 365 -8.53 -26.43 -4.63
C ALA A 365 -8.00 -25.24 -5.45
N ALA A 366 -7.52 -25.51 -6.66
CA ALA A 366 -7.11 -24.49 -7.61
C ALA A 366 -8.23 -23.48 -7.93
N PHE A 367 -7.82 -22.30 -8.38
CA PHE A 367 -8.72 -21.23 -8.76
C PHE A 367 -9.35 -21.52 -10.12
N GLN A 368 -10.68 -21.44 -10.23
CA GLN A 368 -11.40 -21.86 -11.44
C GLN A 368 -11.38 -20.83 -12.58
N GLY A 369 -11.02 -19.57 -12.31
CA GLY A 369 -10.97 -18.52 -13.34
C GLY A 369 -12.35 -18.02 -13.81
N ARG A 370 -13.42 -18.26 -13.06
CA ARG A 370 -14.79 -17.86 -13.43
C ARG A 370 -15.28 -16.72 -12.54
N VAL A 371 -15.21 -15.50 -13.07
CA VAL A 371 -15.75 -14.30 -12.41
C VAL A 371 -16.97 -13.83 -13.18
N LYS A 372 -18.11 -13.71 -12.48
CA LYS A 372 -19.35 -13.14 -13.00
C LYS A 372 -19.52 -11.72 -12.48
N THR A 373 -20.09 -10.84 -13.30
CA THR A 373 -20.34 -9.44 -12.94
C THR A 373 -21.76 -9.17 -12.45
N ASP A 374 -22.70 -10.06 -12.79
CA ASP A 374 -24.09 -9.99 -12.37
C ASP A 374 -24.29 -10.80 -11.09
N TRP A 375 -25.04 -10.25 -10.13
CA TRP A 375 -25.31 -10.93 -8.88
C TRP A 375 -26.03 -12.28 -9.06
N PRO A 376 -25.76 -13.27 -8.20
CA PRO A 376 -26.46 -14.54 -8.28
C PRO A 376 -27.96 -14.34 -8.05
N GLY A 377 -28.77 -15.00 -8.87
CA GLY A 377 -30.21 -15.09 -8.66
C GLY A 377 -30.55 -15.89 -7.39
N ARG A 378 -31.78 -15.74 -6.87
CA ARG A 378 -32.27 -16.62 -5.78
C ARG A 378 -32.28 -18.07 -6.25
N GLY A 379 -31.59 -18.96 -5.52
CA GLY A 379 -31.54 -20.39 -5.82
C GLY A 379 -30.60 -20.76 -6.96
N GLU A 380 -29.80 -19.83 -7.48
CA GLU A 380 -28.69 -20.19 -8.37
C GLU A 380 -27.57 -20.84 -7.56
N ASP A 381 -27.54 -22.17 -7.55
CA ASP A 381 -26.42 -22.93 -7.02
C ASP A 381 -25.19 -22.71 -7.91
N SER A 382 -24.35 -21.78 -7.48
CA SER A 382 -23.04 -21.52 -8.04
C SER A 382 -22.00 -21.93 -7.02
N PHE A 383 -21.91 -23.23 -6.76
CA PHE A 383 -20.87 -23.78 -5.90
C PHE A 383 -19.50 -23.21 -6.32
N ARG A 384 -18.82 -22.53 -5.39
CA ARG A 384 -17.53 -21.85 -5.61
C ARG A 384 -17.54 -20.74 -6.67
N GLY A 385 -18.70 -20.17 -6.98
CA GLY A 385 -18.81 -19.01 -7.88
C GLY A 385 -18.11 -17.77 -7.33
N ILE A 386 -17.56 -16.93 -8.21
CA ILE A 386 -17.02 -15.62 -7.84
C ILE A 386 -17.85 -14.54 -8.55
N TYR A 387 -18.42 -13.64 -7.77
CA TYR A 387 -19.31 -12.59 -8.22
C TYR A 387 -18.74 -11.23 -7.82
N LEU A 388 -18.44 -10.37 -8.78
CA LEU A 388 -17.85 -9.06 -8.53
C LEU A 388 -18.71 -7.95 -9.13
N SER A 389 -18.88 -6.85 -8.41
CA SER A 389 -19.45 -5.64 -9.00
C SER A 389 -18.77 -4.36 -8.50
N CYS A 390 -18.86 -3.32 -9.32
CA CYS A 390 -18.42 -1.98 -8.97
C CYS A 390 -19.60 -1.13 -8.48
N GLY A 391 -19.42 -0.42 -7.37
CA GLY A 391 -20.39 0.53 -6.83
C GLY A 391 -20.44 0.55 -5.31
N SER A 392 -21.23 1.47 -4.76
CA SER A 392 -21.38 1.63 -3.31
C SER A 392 -22.02 0.39 -2.68
N SER A 393 -21.46 -0.07 -1.56
CA SER A 393 -22.04 -1.14 -0.74
C SER A 393 -23.22 -0.68 0.11
N HIS A 394 -23.63 0.59 0.03
CA HIS A 394 -24.86 1.09 0.65
C HIS A 394 -26.11 0.43 0.08
N SER A 395 -26.09 0.07 -1.21
CA SER A 395 -27.18 -0.64 -1.86
C SER A 395 -26.59 -1.68 -2.79
N THR A 396 -26.99 -2.93 -2.58
CA THR A 396 -26.65 -4.06 -3.43
C THR A 396 -27.91 -4.61 -4.08
N GLY A 397 -27.75 -5.20 -5.26
CA GLY A 397 -28.84 -5.94 -5.92
C GLY A 397 -29.08 -7.34 -5.33
N LEU A 398 -28.50 -7.66 -4.17
CA LEU A 398 -28.62 -8.98 -3.56
C LEU A 398 -29.97 -9.16 -2.87
N PRO A 399 -30.56 -10.37 -2.89
CA PRO A 399 -31.78 -10.64 -2.14
C PRO A 399 -31.58 -10.52 -0.62
N SER A 400 -32.65 -10.19 0.11
CA SER A 400 -32.60 -10.20 1.58
C SER A 400 -32.39 -11.62 2.11
N GLY A 401 -31.57 -11.77 3.15
CA GLY A 401 -31.28 -13.07 3.79
C GLY A 401 -30.60 -14.09 2.88
N SER A 402 -29.80 -13.66 1.90
CA SER A 402 -29.11 -14.54 0.94
C SER A 402 -27.62 -14.75 1.23
N VAL A 403 -27.07 -14.19 2.31
CA VAL A 403 -25.63 -14.23 2.63
C VAL A 403 -25.41 -14.79 4.03
N ASP A 404 -24.53 -15.78 4.17
CA ASP A 404 -24.21 -16.40 5.47
C ASP A 404 -23.16 -15.61 6.27
N TYR A 405 -22.18 -15.03 5.58
CA TYR A 405 -21.07 -14.31 6.18
C TYR A 405 -20.76 -13.04 5.40
N VAL A 406 -20.66 -11.92 6.10
CA VAL A 406 -20.11 -10.67 5.57
C VAL A 406 -18.76 -10.43 6.22
N VAL A 407 -17.70 -10.38 5.42
CA VAL A 407 -16.33 -10.06 5.87
C VAL A 407 -15.87 -8.79 5.18
N THR A 408 -15.53 -7.76 5.96
CA THR A 408 -15.15 -6.45 5.40
C THR A 408 -14.06 -5.74 6.19
N ASP A 409 -13.46 -4.73 5.58
CA ASP A 409 -12.42 -3.87 6.15
C ASP A 409 -12.81 -2.42 5.83
N PRO A 410 -13.68 -1.79 6.65
CA PRO A 410 -14.16 -0.45 6.37
C PRO A 410 -13.03 0.58 6.53
N PRO A 411 -13.04 1.70 5.79
CA PRO A 411 -12.00 2.71 5.91
C PRO A 411 -11.92 3.27 7.33
N PHE A 412 -10.70 3.48 7.81
CA PHE A 412 -10.43 4.03 9.14
C PHE A 412 -10.56 5.57 9.12
N PHE A 413 -11.78 6.07 9.28
CA PHE A 413 -12.06 7.50 9.45
C PHE A 413 -11.36 8.40 8.40
N ASP A 414 -10.38 9.22 8.77
CA ASP A 414 -9.63 10.13 7.89
C ASP A 414 -8.21 9.65 7.54
N ASN A 415 -7.88 8.36 7.75
CA ASN A 415 -6.48 7.89 7.67
C ASN A 415 -5.87 7.87 6.25
N VAL A 416 -6.51 7.25 5.25
CA VAL A 416 -5.94 7.11 3.89
C VAL A 416 -7.00 7.29 2.82
N HIS A 417 -6.85 8.33 2.00
CA HIS A 417 -7.74 8.63 0.87
C HIS A 417 -7.40 7.83 -0.39
N TYR A 418 -7.81 6.56 -0.41
CA TYR A 418 -7.44 5.60 -1.45
C TYR A 418 -7.86 6.01 -2.86
N SER A 419 -9.08 6.52 -3.07
CA SER A 419 -9.53 6.91 -4.41
C SER A 419 -8.73 8.08 -4.98
N GLU A 420 -8.25 9.00 -4.13
CA GLU A 420 -7.34 10.07 -4.59
C GLU A 420 -6.01 9.53 -5.11
N LEU A 421 -5.51 8.45 -4.50
CA LEU A 421 -4.27 7.78 -4.92
C LEU A 421 -4.51 6.87 -6.13
N ALA A 422 -5.66 6.22 -6.20
CA ALA A 422 -6.07 5.33 -7.29
C ALA A 422 -6.22 6.09 -8.62
N ASP A 423 -6.56 7.37 -8.58
CA ASP A 423 -6.64 8.26 -9.75
C ASP A 423 -5.35 8.23 -10.61
N PHE A 424 -4.18 8.02 -9.99
CA PHE A 424 -2.91 7.85 -10.70
C PHE A 424 -2.92 6.64 -11.66
N PHE A 425 -3.47 5.51 -11.23
CA PHE A 425 -3.61 4.31 -12.06
C PHE A 425 -4.81 4.43 -13.00
N PHE A 426 -5.92 4.99 -12.49
CA PHE A 426 -7.14 5.21 -13.25
C PHE A 426 -6.91 6.05 -14.51
N ALA A 427 -6.06 7.08 -14.42
CA ALA A 427 -5.72 7.95 -15.55
C ALA A 427 -5.11 7.21 -16.76
N TRP A 428 -4.44 6.08 -16.52
CA TRP A 428 -3.99 5.16 -17.57
C TRP A 428 -5.04 4.11 -17.92
N GLN A 429 -5.74 3.55 -16.92
CA GLN A 429 -6.76 2.52 -17.12
C GLN A 429 -7.87 2.96 -18.07
N GLN A 430 -8.39 4.19 -17.91
CA GLN A 430 -9.46 4.73 -18.73
C GLN A 430 -9.09 4.96 -20.21
N LEU A 431 -7.80 4.90 -20.57
CA LEU A 431 -7.35 5.03 -21.97
C LEU A 431 -7.61 3.77 -22.80
N ARG A 432 -8.05 2.68 -22.18
CA ARG A 432 -8.46 1.47 -22.89
C ARG A 432 -9.91 1.61 -23.37
N GLN A 433 -10.18 1.15 -24.58
CA GLN A 433 -11.54 1.17 -25.14
C GLN A 433 -12.54 0.31 -24.35
N ASP A 434 -12.05 -0.73 -23.67
CA ASP A 434 -12.86 -1.68 -22.89
C ASP A 434 -12.82 -1.41 -21.37
N ALA A 435 -12.29 -0.26 -20.93
CA ALA A 435 -12.20 0.04 -19.51
C ALA A 435 -13.56 0.39 -18.90
N VAL A 436 -13.76 -0.01 -17.66
CA VAL A 436 -14.87 0.46 -16.84
C VAL A 436 -14.63 1.92 -16.46
N GLY A 437 -15.62 2.78 -16.71
CA GLY A 437 -15.58 4.19 -16.31
C GLY A 437 -14.82 5.10 -17.27
N THR A 438 -14.75 4.78 -18.57
CA THR A 438 -14.12 5.63 -19.60
C THR A 438 -14.63 7.07 -19.63
N ASP A 439 -15.87 7.30 -19.19
CA ASP A 439 -16.49 8.63 -19.15
C ASP A 439 -16.25 9.37 -17.81
N LEU A 440 -15.58 8.74 -16.85
CA LEU A 440 -15.30 9.34 -15.55
C LEU A 440 -14.00 10.15 -15.59
N CYS A 441 -14.01 11.30 -14.94
CA CYS A 441 -12.82 12.14 -14.75
C CYS A 441 -11.99 11.77 -13.50
N THR A 442 -12.49 10.85 -12.67
CA THR A 442 -11.88 10.39 -11.42
C THR A 442 -12.46 9.03 -11.00
N SER A 443 -11.69 8.26 -10.24
CA SER A 443 -12.13 7.05 -9.55
C SER A 443 -12.91 7.33 -8.27
N ARG A 444 -12.92 8.59 -7.80
CA ARG A 444 -13.62 9.03 -6.58
C ARG A 444 -15.14 8.97 -6.75
N GLN A 445 -15.82 8.55 -5.70
CA GLN A 445 -17.28 8.45 -5.66
C GLN A 445 -17.86 9.15 -4.42
N GLN A 446 -19.03 9.77 -4.57
CA GLN A 446 -19.67 10.54 -3.48
C GLN A 446 -20.03 9.66 -2.27
N ASP A 447 -20.40 8.41 -2.52
CA ASP A 447 -20.83 7.44 -1.51
C ASP A 447 -19.66 6.71 -0.83
N GLU A 448 -18.41 7.18 -1.00
CA GLU A 448 -17.28 6.67 -0.24
C GLU A 448 -17.50 6.90 1.25
N VAL A 449 -17.33 5.82 2.04
CA VAL A 449 -17.55 5.84 3.49
C VAL A 449 -16.59 6.78 4.21
N GLN A 450 -15.37 6.93 3.68
CA GLN A 450 -14.35 7.77 4.27
C GLN A 450 -14.81 9.23 4.36
N ASP A 451 -14.65 9.84 5.52
CA ASP A 451 -15.03 11.23 5.76
C ASP A 451 -14.23 11.82 6.93
N THR A 452 -13.86 13.10 6.83
CA THR A 452 -13.19 13.81 7.92
C THR A 452 -14.13 14.20 9.05
N ASP A 453 -15.43 14.19 8.80
CA ASP A 453 -16.47 14.46 9.79
C ASP A 453 -16.98 13.15 10.43
N ALA A 454 -16.92 13.07 11.76
CA ALA A 454 -17.29 11.87 12.53
C ALA A 454 -18.75 11.43 12.35
N GLN A 455 -19.67 12.39 12.17
CA GLN A 455 -21.09 12.09 12.00
C GLN A 455 -21.39 11.61 10.59
N ARG A 456 -20.84 12.25 9.56
CA ARG A 456 -20.97 11.81 8.17
C ARG A 456 -20.33 10.44 7.95
N PHE A 457 -19.14 10.22 8.50
CA PHE A 457 -18.50 8.90 8.49
C PHE A 457 -19.41 7.83 9.12
N ALA A 458 -19.93 8.09 10.32
CA ALA A 458 -20.82 7.15 11.00
C ALA A 458 -22.11 6.88 10.20
N ALA A 459 -22.70 7.92 9.61
CA ALA A 459 -23.90 7.79 8.78
C ALA A 459 -23.66 6.95 7.52
N LYS A 460 -22.58 7.21 6.79
CA LYS A 460 -22.19 6.43 5.60
C LYS A 460 -21.88 4.98 5.94
N LEU A 461 -21.13 4.74 7.02
CA LEU A 461 -20.83 3.39 7.50
C LEU A 461 -22.12 2.67 7.93
N GLN A 462 -22.99 3.33 8.68
CA GLN A 462 -24.30 2.79 9.08
C GLN A 462 -25.10 2.36 7.86
N ALA A 463 -25.12 3.18 6.81
CA ALA A 463 -25.87 2.90 5.58
C ALA A 463 -25.36 1.65 4.85
N VAL A 464 -24.05 1.39 4.86
CA VAL A 464 -23.46 0.13 4.36
C VAL A 464 -23.80 -1.05 5.29
N LEU A 465 -23.70 -0.86 6.60
CA LEU A 465 -23.99 -1.93 7.56
C LEU A 465 -25.48 -2.30 7.56
N GLN A 466 -26.40 -1.37 7.34
CA GLN A 466 -27.82 -1.67 7.19
C GLN A 466 -28.09 -2.59 5.99
N GLU A 467 -27.37 -2.37 4.89
CA GLU A 467 -27.44 -3.25 3.74
C GLU A 467 -26.85 -4.63 4.04
N CYS A 468 -25.72 -4.69 4.75
CA CYS A 468 -25.18 -5.95 5.27
C CYS A 468 -26.23 -6.67 6.15
N HIS A 469 -26.91 -5.97 7.05
CA HIS A 469 -27.96 -6.54 7.90
C HIS A 469 -29.12 -7.12 7.08
N ARG A 470 -29.53 -6.44 5.99
CA ARG A 470 -30.60 -6.89 5.11
C ARG A 470 -30.25 -8.18 4.36
N VAL A 471 -29.05 -8.24 3.77
CA VAL A 471 -28.62 -9.40 2.96
C VAL A 471 -28.20 -10.60 3.81
N LEU A 472 -27.77 -10.38 5.05
CA LEU A 472 -27.33 -11.45 5.94
C LEU A 472 -28.51 -12.32 6.41
N THR A 473 -28.31 -13.64 6.51
CA THR A 473 -29.25 -14.55 7.19
C THR A 473 -29.34 -14.23 8.69
N ASP A 474 -30.33 -14.79 9.38
CA ASP A 474 -30.52 -14.52 10.82
C ASP A 474 -29.47 -15.18 11.70
N SER A 475 -28.88 -16.30 11.25
CA SER A 475 -27.76 -16.96 11.91
C SER A 475 -26.39 -16.43 11.46
N GLY A 476 -26.36 -15.59 10.42
CA GLY A 476 -25.13 -15.13 9.79
C GLY A 476 -24.30 -14.19 10.66
N LEU A 477 -23.04 -14.01 10.27
CA LEU A 477 -22.08 -13.14 10.97
C LEU A 477 -21.60 -11.99 10.08
N LEU A 478 -21.54 -10.80 10.68
CA LEU A 478 -20.75 -9.69 10.17
C LEU A 478 -19.41 -9.69 10.89
N VAL A 479 -18.30 -9.74 10.15
CA VAL A 479 -16.94 -9.67 10.69
C VAL A 479 -16.21 -8.54 10.00
N PHE A 480 -15.62 -7.63 10.78
CA PHE A 480 -14.76 -6.62 10.20
C PHE A 480 -13.52 -6.34 11.04
N THR A 481 -12.43 -6.02 10.35
CA THR A 481 -11.21 -5.58 11.03
C THR A 481 -11.34 -4.10 11.41
N TYR A 482 -10.84 -3.75 12.60
CA TYR A 482 -10.82 -2.36 13.04
C TYR A 482 -9.67 -2.10 14.02
N HIS A 483 -9.11 -0.90 13.96
CA HIS A 483 -8.29 -0.31 15.01
C HIS A 483 -8.35 1.21 14.85
N HIS A 484 -8.26 1.93 15.96
CA HIS A 484 -8.13 3.38 15.89
C HIS A 484 -7.48 3.94 17.15
N SER A 485 -6.63 4.95 17.00
CA SER A 485 -5.98 5.62 18.12
C SER A 485 -6.91 6.61 18.83
N ARG A 486 -7.87 7.21 18.10
CA ARG A 486 -8.82 8.20 18.64
C ARG A 486 -10.15 7.57 19.03
N GLN A 487 -10.79 8.13 20.07
CA GLN A 487 -12.03 7.63 20.70
C GLN A 487 -13.28 7.87 19.86
N ASP A 488 -13.36 9.02 19.21
CA ASP A 488 -14.42 9.37 18.26
C ASP A 488 -14.58 8.29 17.18
N GLY A 489 -13.48 7.75 16.66
CA GLY A 489 -13.51 6.62 15.73
C GLY A 489 -14.20 5.37 16.32
N TRP A 490 -13.98 5.05 17.60
CA TRP A 490 -14.66 3.92 18.26
C TRP A 490 -16.14 4.18 18.51
N LEU A 491 -16.49 5.40 18.92
CA LEU A 491 -17.88 5.81 19.12
C LEU A 491 -18.65 5.80 17.79
N SER A 492 -18.07 6.29 16.70
CA SER A 492 -18.68 6.29 15.37
C SER A 492 -18.95 4.88 14.86
N VAL A 493 -17.99 3.95 15.00
CA VAL A 493 -18.19 2.54 14.61
C VAL A 493 -19.23 1.85 15.49
N CYS A 494 -19.21 2.10 16.80
CA CYS A 494 -20.22 1.57 17.71
C CYS A 494 -21.62 2.03 17.32
N GLN A 495 -21.79 3.33 17.10
CA GLN A 495 -23.06 3.94 16.71
C GLN A 495 -23.55 3.36 15.38
N ALA A 496 -22.67 3.32 14.36
CA ALA A 496 -23.02 2.82 13.04
C ALA A 496 -23.43 1.34 13.05
N CYS A 497 -22.69 0.50 13.78
CA CYS A 497 -22.96 -0.93 13.88
C CYS A 497 -24.28 -1.21 14.60
N MET A 498 -24.49 -0.60 15.78
CA MET A 498 -25.70 -0.85 16.57
C MET A 498 -26.96 -0.26 15.93
N ASN A 499 -26.88 0.93 15.33
CA ASN A 499 -28.01 1.50 14.58
C ASN A 499 -28.35 0.73 13.30
N ALA A 500 -27.39 -0.02 12.74
CA ALA A 500 -27.65 -0.93 11.65
C ALA A 500 -28.36 -2.23 12.09
N GLY A 501 -28.64 -2.39 13.39
CA GLY A 501 -29.31 -3.57 13.94
C GLY A 501 -28.36 -4.70 14.32
N PHE A 502 -27.05 -4.43 14.45
CA PHE A 502 -26.07 -5.41 14.92
C PHE A 502 -25.70 -5.23 16.39
N CYS A 503 -25.08 -6.26 16.96
CA CYS A 503 -24.45 -6.24 18.27
C CYS A 503 -23.06 -6.87 18.18
N PHE A 504 -22.10 -6.39 18.97
CA PHE A 504 -20.76 -6.96 19.05
C PHE A 504 -20.77 -8.20 19.96
N VAL A 505 -20.43 -9.36 19.41
CA VAL A 505 -20.46 -10.65 20.14
C VAL A 505 -19.07 -11.22 20.44
N ASN A 506 -18.04 -10.80 19.70
CA ASN A 506 -16.65 -11.14 19.99
C ASN A 506 -15.69 -10.13 19.36
N ALA A 507 -14.43 -10.14 19.82
CA ALA A 507 -13.36 -9.29 19.31
C ALA A 507 -12.02 -10.03 19.37
N HIS A 508 -11.46 -10.41 18.22
CA HIS A 508 -10.21 -11.17 18.16
C HIS A 508 -9.04 -10.29 17.75
N PRO A 509 -8.06 -10.04 18.64
CA PRO A 509 -6.84 -9.34 18.24
C PRO A 509 -6.02 -10.19 17.27
N VAL A 510 -5.50 -9.57 16.22
CA VAL A 510 -4.64 -10.17 15.20
C VAL A 510 -3.46 -9.27 14.90
N LYS A 511 -2.32 -9.87 14.52
CA LYS A 511 -1.18 -9.09 14.04
C LYS A 511 -1.42 -8.66 12.60
N ALA A 512 -1.75 -7.39 12.39
CA ALA A 512 -2.02 -6.84 11.06
C ALA A 512 -0.84 -6.05 10.47
N GLU A 513 -0.13 -5.25 11.28
CA GLU A 513 0.90 -4.35 10.75
C GLU A 513 2.26 -5.03 10.47
N MET A 514 2.95 -4.65 9.40
CA MET A 514 4.33 -5.10 9.18
C MET A 514 5.28 -4.41 10.15
N SER A 515 6.17 -5.16 10.81
CA SER A 515 7.14 -4.61 11.77
C SER A 515 8.05 -3.52 11.18
N VAL A 516 8.19 -3.47 9.85
CA VAL A 516 9.05 -2.55 9.10
C VAL A 516 8.27 -1.47 8.33
N ALA A 517 6.95 -1.35 8.54
CA ALA A 517 6.15 -0.32 7.89
C ALA A 517 6.66 1.08 8.26
N THR A 518 6.83 1.95 7.27
CA THR A 518 7.41 3.29 7.50
C THR A 518 6.52 4.20 8.36
N PRO A 519 5.19 4.25 8.18
CA PRO A 519 4.30 5.00 9.07
C PRO A 519 4.43 4.58 10.54
N LYS A 520 4.57 3.27 10.79
CA LYS A 520 4.80 2.72 12.12
C LYS A 520 6.09 3.24 12.77
N SER A 521 7.19 3.27 12.01
CA SER A 521 8.50 3.74 12.51
C SER A 521 8.52 5.22 12.92
N GLN A 522 7.52 6.00 12.48
CA GLN A 522 7.39 7.43 12.75
C GLN A 522 6.43 7.73 13.92
N ALA A 523 5.63 6.75 14.36
CA ALA A 523 4.67 6.93 15.45
C ALA A 523 5.32 6.76 16.83
N LYS A 524 5.01 7.67 17.76
CA LYS A 524 5.49 7.61 19.16
C LYS A 524 4.93 6.39 19.91
N ASP A 525 3.65 6.07 19.66
CA ASP A 525 2.95 4.92 20.21
C ASP A 525 2.22 4.19 19.05
N PRO A 526 2.92 3.31 18.30
CA PRO A 526 2.33 2.64 17.14
C PRO A 526 1.22 1.66 17.54
N ILE A 527 0.23 1.47 16.66
CA ILE A 527 -0.70 0.35 16.75
C ILE A 527 -0.11 -0.79 15.94
N ASP A 528 0.04 -1.94 16.59
CA ASP A 528 0.63 -3.15 16.03
C ASP A 528 -0.39 -4.27 15.81
N ILE A 529 -1.58 -4.13 16.37
CA ILE A 529 -2.66 -5.11 16.25
C ILE A 529 -3.90 -4.49 15.62
N ASP A 530 -4.61 -5.30 14.84
CA ASP A 530 -6.00 -5.07 14.52
C ASP A 530 -6.88 -5.92 15.43
N VAL A 531 -8.15 -5.57 15.54
CA VAL A 531 -9.17 -6.45 16.11
C VAL A 531 -10.19 -6.85 15.05
N LEU A 532 -10.45 -8.14 14.93
CA LEU A 532 -11.59 -8.67 14.18
C LEU A 532 -12.82 -8.59 15.08
N LEU A 533 -13.69 -7.62 14.81
CA LEU A 533 -14.97 -7.45 15.50
C LEU A 533 -16.00 -8.38 14.85
N VAL A 534 -16.59 -9.26 15.66
CA VAL A 534 -17.60 -10.23 15.24
C VAL A 534 -18.95 -9.74 15.73
N CYS A 535 -19.91 -9.64 14.83
CA CYS A 535 -21.23 -9.09 15.07
C CYS A 535 -22.34 -10.05 14.64
N ARG A 536 -23.46 -10.02 15.36
CA ARG A 536 -24.72 -10.70 15.01
C ARG A 536 -25.86 -9.70 14.93
N LYS A 537 -26.95 -10.04 14.23
CA LYS A 537 -28.19 -9.26 14.34
C LYS A 537 -28.59 -9.17 15.82
N ALA A 538 -28.93 -7.99 16.30
CA ALA A 538 -29.19 -7.74 17.72
C ALA A 538 -30.31 -8.64 18.26
N ARG A 539 -31.33 -8.93 17.44
CA ARG A 539 -32.42 -9.87 17.77
C ARG A 539 -31.97 -11.32 18.01
N SER A 540 -30.78 -11.67 17.55
CA SER A 540 -30.20 -13.01 17.65
C SER A 540 -29.16 -13.11 18.77
N ASP A 541 -28.94 -12.03 19.53
CA ASP A 541 -28.10 -12.05 20.73
C ASP A 541 -28.90 -12.54 21.93
N VAL A 542 -28.46 -13.65 22.50
CA VAL A 542 -29.10 -14.30 23.65
C VAL A 542 -28.38 -13.99 24.97
N ARG A 543 -27.32 -13.16 24.94
CA ARG A 543 -26.56 -12.77 26.14
C ARG A 543 -27.40 -11.84 27.02
N THR A 544 -27.21 -11.94 28.32
CA THR A 544 -27.96 -11.16 29.32
C THR A 544 -27.31 -9.83 29.65
N TYR A 545 -28.14 -8.85 29.97
CA TYR A 545 -27.69 -7.55 30.49
C TYR A 545 -26.86 -7.75 31.77
N SER A 546 -25.76 -7.00 31.87
CA SER A 546 -24.87 -6.99 33.05
C SER A 546 -24.60 -5.55 33.49
N GLY A 547 -24.45 -5.29 34.79
CA GLY A 547 -24.10 -3.96 35.31
C GLY A 547 -22.71 -3.48 34.87
N GLU A 548 -22.47 -2.17 34.93
CA GLU A 548 -21.25 -1.54 34.42
C GLU A 548 -19.95 -2.09 35.06
N ASP A 549 -19.97 -2.41 36.35
CA ASP A 549 -18.81 -2.97 37.04
C ASP A 549 -18.49 -4.40 36.61
N THR A 550 -19.52 -5.24 36.41
CA THR A 550 -19.36 -6.58 35.85
C THR A 550 -18.82 -6.52 34.44
N VAL A 551 -19.40 -5.65 33.60
CA VAL A 551 -18.94 -5.40 32.22
C VAL A 551 -17.47 -5.01 32.19
N TRP A 552 -17.07 -4.07 33.07
CA TRP A 552 -15.68 -3.64 33.16
C TRP A 552 -14.75 -4.78 33.58
N ALA A 553 -15.11 -5.51 34.63
CA ALA A 553 -14.31 -6.62 35.15
C ALA A 553 -14.09 -7.69 34.06
N CYS A 554 -15.15 -8.11 33.38
CA CYS A 554 -15.09 -9.09 32.29
C CYS A 554 -14.24 -8.57 31.11
N ALA A 555 -14.38 -7.30 30.72
CA ALA A 555 -13.60 -6.74 29.63
C ALA A 555 -12.09 -6.69 29.95
N VAL A 556 -11.73 -6.34 31.18
CA VAL A 556 -10.34 -6.35 31.68
C VAL A 556 -9.78 -7.78 31.69
N GLU A 557 -10.54 -8.73 32.22
CA GLU A 557 -10.15 -10.15 32.26
C GLU A 557 -9.92 -10.71 30.86
N ARG A 558 -10.88 -10.52 29.94
CA ARG A 558 -10.73 -10.95 28.53
C ARG A 558 -9.56 -10.28 27.83
N THR A 559 -9.29 -9.01 28.16
CA THR A 559 -8.12 -8.30 27.63
C THR A 559 -6.84 -8.97 28.09
N ARG A 560 -6.73 -9.31 29.38
CA ARG A 560 -5.60 -10.03 29.95
C ARG A 560 -5.41 -11.39 29.29
N ASP A 561 -6.46 -12.18 29.15
CA ASP A 561 -6.42 -13.51 28.52
C ASP A 561 -6.05 -13.46 27.03
N LYS A 562 -6.56 -12.46 26.32
CA LYS A 562 -6.23 -12.27 24.89
C LYS A 562 -4.80 -11.80 24.72
N ALA A 563 -4.32 -10.88 25.56
CA ALA A 563 -2.95 -10.39 25.51
C ALA A 563 -1.92 -11.45 25.95
N SER A 564 -2.22 -12.25 26.97
CA SER A 564 -1.32 -13.29 27.47
C SER A 564 -1.02 -14.38 26.44
N ARG A 565 -1.98 -14.70 25.56
CA ARG A 565 -1.76 -15.61 24.41
C ARG A 565 -0.66 -15.12 23.46
N TYR A 566 -0.43 -13.81 23.37
CA TYR A 566 0.66 -13.23 22.57
C TYR A 566 2.01 -13.24 23.28
N LEU A 567 2.03 -13.28 24.63
CA LEU A 567 3.25 -13.35 25.44
C LEU A 567 3.96 -14.71 25.38
N GLN A 568 3.33 -15.73 24.79
CA GLN A 568 4.03 -16.96 24.37
C GLN A 568 5.12 -16.70 23.31
N ARG A 569 5.25 -15.46 22.82
CA ARG A 569 6.33 -14.97 21.94
C ARG A 569 6.90 -13.67 22.52
N PRO A 570 8.19 -13.36 22.30
CA PRO A 570 8.79 -12.10 22.73
C PRO A 570 8.21 -10.93 21.91
N ARG A 571 7.04 -10.45 22.33
CA ARG A 571 6.34 -9.30 21.76
C ARG A 571 6.10 -8.27 22.85
N ARG A 572 6.22 -7.01 22.47
CA ARG A 572 5.86 -5.87 23.30
C ARG A 572 4.63 -5.23 22.70
N PHE A 573 3.63 -5.00 23.53
CA PHE A 573 2.49 -4.19 23.17
C PHE A 573 2.81 -2.71 23.41
N SER A 574 2.23 -1.84 22.59
CA SER A 574 2.21 -0.40 22.86
C SER A 574 1.05 -0.03 23.80
N LYS A 575 1.05 1.22 24.27
CA LYS A 575 -0.09 1.78 25.01
C LYS A 575 -1.35 1.80 24.16
N ASN A 576 -1.21 2.05 22.85
CA ASN A 576 -2.35 2.11 21.94
C ASN A 576 -2.87 0.71 21.62
N ASP A 577 -2.01 -0.33 21.57
CA ASP A 577 -2.48 -1.71 21.44
C ASP A 577 -3.37 -2.11 22.62
N MET A 578 -2.94 -1.79 23.85
CA MET A 578 -3.74 -2.08 25.05
C MET A 578 -5.07 -1.34 25.05
N ARG A 579 -5.08 -0.09 24.58
CA ARG A 579 -6.32 0.68 24.41
C ARG A 579 -7.24 0.02 23.39
N VAL A 580 -6.73 -0.39 22.23
CA VAL A 580 -7.50 -1.07 21.16
C VAL A 580 -8.10 -2.38 21.70
N LEU A 581 -7.29 -3.20 22.36
CA LEU A 581 -7.73 -4.45 22.99
C LEU A 581 -8.86 -4.20 23.99
N LEU A 582 -8.62 -3.35 24.99
CA LEU A 582 -9.59 -3.09 26.05
C LEU A 582 -10.90 -2.50 25.51
N THR A 583 -10.81 -1.52 24.62
CA THR A 583 -11.99 -0.89 24.00
C THR A 583 -12.81 -1.91 23.22
N SER A 584 -12.16 -2.79 22.46
CA SER A 584 -12.84 -3.85 21.71
C SER A 584 -13.56 -4.86 22.62
N GLN A 585 -12.97 -5.22 23.77
CA GLN A 585 -13.64 -6.12 24.72
C GLN A 585 -14.81 -5.43 25.42
N LEU A 586 -14.65 -4.15 25.79
CA LEU A 586 -15.74 -3.36 26.38
C LEU A 586 -16.95 -3.28 25.46
N LEU A 587 -16.75 -3.07 24.16
CA LEU A 587 -17.87 -3.06 23.19
C LEU A 587 -18.65 -4.38 23.20
N VAL A 588 -17.95 -5.52 23.28
CA VAL A 588 -18.57 -6.85 23.32
C VAL A 588 -19.38 -7.04 24.59
N GLU A 589 -18.84 -6.64 25.74
CA GLU A 589 -19.48 -6.81 27.04
C GLU A 589 -20.61 -5.79 27.31
N LEU A 590 -20.57 -4.61 26.67
CA LEU A 590 -21.62 -3.60 26.80
C LEU A 590 -22.88 -3.93 25.98
N CYS A 591 -22.75 -4.59 24.83
CA CYS A 591 -23.87 -4.80 23.90
C CYS A 591 -25.11 -5.54 24.46
N PRO A 592 -24.98 -6.61 25.27
CA PRO A 592 -26.13 -7.40 25.71
C PRO A 592 -27.25 -6.56 26.34
N GLY A 593 -28.43 -6.59 25.71
CA GLY A 593 -29.64 -5.91 26.21
C GLY A 593 -29.62 -4.39 26.19
N ARG A 594 -28.64 -3.73 25.52
CA ARG A 594 -28.53 -2.26 25.48
C ARG A 594 -28.82 -1.68 24.10
N MET A 595 -29.36 -0.46 24.08
CA MET A 595 -29.48 0.33 22.85
C MET A 595 -28.17 1.03 22.50
N ALA A 596 -28.06 1.48 21.25
CA ALA A 596 -26.86 2.16 20.75
C ALA A 596 -26.50 3.41 21.58
N SER A 597 -27.51 4.19 22.00
CA SER A 597 -27.33 5.36 22.87
C SER A 597 -26.72 4.99 24.22
N ASP A 598 -27.17 3.88 24.81
CA ASP A 598 -26.71 3.45 26.13
C ASP A 598 -25.25 3.00 26.06
N VAL A 599 -24.91 2.17 25.07
CA VAL A 599 -23.53 1.70 24.86
C VAL A 599 -22.59 2.86 24.58
N THR A 600 -22.97 3.79 23.69
CA THR A 600 -22.09 4.93 23.36
C THR A 600 -21.93 5.90 24.52
N ASN A 601 -22.98 6.15 25.32
CA ASN A 601 -22.90 6.99 26.50
C ASN A 601 -22.06 6.35 27.60
N THR A 602 -22.27 5.06 27.91
CA THR A 602 -21.45 4.34 28.90
C THR A 602 -20.00 4.23 28.44
N LEU A 603 -19.73 3.92 27.17
CA LEU A 603 -18.36 3.88 26.64
C LEU A 603 -17.68 5.24 26.77
N ARG A 604 -18.40 6.34 26.50
CA ARG A 604 -17.90 7.72 26.68
C ARG A 604 -17.60 8.03 28.16
N ALA A 605 -18.44 7.56 29.08
CA ALA A 605 -18.21 7.72 30.52
C ALA A 605 -17.00 6.92 31.02
N MET A 606 -16.74 5.74 30.45
CA MET A 606 -15.62 4.86 30.82
C MET A 606 -14.25 5.31 30.26
N LEU A 607 -14.18 6.37 29.45
CA LEU A 607 -12.94 6.79 28.79
C LEU A 607 -11.77 7.09 29.75
N PRO A 608 -11.94 7.84 30.86
CA PRO A 608 -10.87 8.06 31.81
C PRO A 608 -10.36 6.75 32.42
N ARG A 609 -11.27 5.81 32.66
CA ARG A 609 -10.97 4.48 33.21
C ARG A 609 -10.14 3.65 32.23
N ILE A 610 -10.44 3.70 30.92
CA ILE A 610 -9.65 3.05 29.85
C ILE A 610 -8.23 3.63 29.80
N GLU A 611 -8.10 4.95 29.88
CA GLU A 611 -6.80 5.63 29.81
C GLU A 611 -5.89 5.30 31.00
N ALA A 612 -6.46 5.15 32.20
CA ALA A 612 -5.73 4.69 33.38
C ALA A 612 -5.37 3.19 33.28
N ALA A 613 -6.33 2.34 32.90
CA ALA A 613 -6.17 0.90 32.90
C ALA A 613 -5.16 0.40 31.87
N LYS A 614 -5.01 1.06 30.72
CA LYS A 614 -4.06 0.62 29.67
C LYS A 614 -2.62 0.59 30.17
N LEU A 615 -2.24 1.49 31.09
CA LEU A 615 -0.89 1.53 31.67
C LEU A 615 -0.69 0.38 32.67
N SER A 616 -1.68 0.14 33.53
CA SER A 616 -1.64 -0.96 34.50
C SER A 616 -1.59 -2.32 33.80
N LEU A 617 -2.47 -2.55 32.82
CA LEU A 617 -2.49 -3.77 32.02
C LEU A 617 -1.17 -4.00 31.30
N LEU A 618 -0.59 -2.94 30.72
CA LEU A 618 0.71 -3.03 30.07
C LEU A 618 1.84 -3.36 31.05
N HIS A 619 1.77 -2.84 32.27
CA HIS A 619 2.74 -3.13 33.32
C HIS A 619 2.61 -4.58 33.82
N GLU A 620 1.39 -5.05 34.10
CA GLU A 620 1.10 -6.44 34.49
C GLU A 620 1.62 -7.45 33.47
N LEU A 621 1.43 -7.17 32.17
CA LEU A 621 1.88 -8.06 31.09
C LEU A 621 3.40 -8.15 30.97
N HIS A 622 4.13 -7.08 31.28
CA HIS A 622 5.60 -7.06 31.21
C HIS A 622 6.28 -7.49 32.51
N ASN A 623 5.57 -7.40 33.64
CA ASN A 623 6.03 -7.82 34.96
C ASN A 623 5.00 -8.80 35.58
N PRO A 624 4.88 -10.03 35.04
CA PRO A 624 3.97 -11.00 35.63
C PRO A 624 4.40 -11.26 37.08
N LEU A 625 3.45 -11.13 38.02
CA LEU A 625 3.67 -11.54 39.40
C LEU A 625 4.14 -13.02 39.41
N PRO A 626 5.10 -13.40 40.26
CA PRO A 626 5.52 -14.79 40.36
C PRO A 626 4.30 -15.65 40.64
N ALA A 627 4.08 -16.68 39.82
CA ALA A 627 2.98 -17.60 39.99
C ALA A 627 3.01 -18.12 41.44
N VAL A 628 1.97 -17.83 42.21
CA VAL A 628 1.76 -18.46 43.51
C VAL A 628 1.68 -19.95 43.20
N ARG A 629 2.71 -20.71 43.62
CA ARG A 629 2.67 -22.16 43.58
C ARG A 629 1.44 -22.58 44.38
N ALA A 630 0.39 -23.01 43.71
CA ALA A 630 -0.63 -23.81 44.34
C ALA A 630 0.11 -25.00 44.97
N VAL A 631 0.03 -25.08 46.29
CA VAL A 631 0.51 -26.24 47.03
C VAL A 631 -0.30 -27.42 46.52
N GLU A 632 0.35 -28.28 45.72
CA GLU A 632 -0.19 -29.58 45.35
C GLU A 632 -0.37 -30.39 46.64
N SER A 633 -1.58 -30.39 47.18
CA SER A 633 -2.01 -31.45 48.09
C SER A 633 -2.24 -32.69 47.22
N GLY A 634 -1.37 -33.69 47.40
CA GLY A 634 -1.38 -34.92 46.64
C GLY A 634 -2.73 -35.61 46.62
N ALA A 635 -3.21 -35.90 45.41
CA ALA A 635 -4.15 -36.96 45.14
C ALA A 635 -3.75 -37.63 43.83
N SER A 636 -3.71 -38.95 43.90
CA SER A 636 -3.22 -39.94 42.94
C SER A 636 -3.65 -39.73 41.48
N GLN A 637 -2.72 -40.04 40.58
CA GLN A 637 -2.97 -40.29 39.17
C GLN A 637 -3.95 -41.46 39.00
N GLU A 638 -5.12 -41.19 38.44
CA GLU A 638 -5.92 -42.19 37.73
C GLU A 638 -6.01 -41.79 36.25
N GLU A 639 -5.64 -42.75 35.40
CA GLU A 639 -5.67 -42.70 33.95
C GLU A 639 -7.11 -42.64 33.42
N LEU A 640 -7.38 -41.77 32.44
CA LEU A 640 -8.55 -41.89 31.55
C LEU A 640 -8.19 -41.39 30.13
N PRO A 641 -8.84 -41.92 29.07
CA PRO A 641 -8.18 -42.32 27.84
C PRO A 641 -8.36 -41.34 26.68
N LEU A 642 -7.44 -41.44 25.72
CA LEU A 642 -7.53 -40.90 24.37
C LEU A 642 -8.83 -41.33 23.67
N PHE A 643 -9.64 -40.37 23.23
CA PHE A 643 -10.69 -40.60 22.25
C PHE A 643 -10.32 -40.00 20.89
N ARG A 644 -10.54 -40.85 19.88
CA ARG A 644 -10.37 -40.64 18.44
C ARG A 644 -11.34 -39.60 17.88
#